data_AF-A0A6C0ACE3-F1
#
_entry.id   AF-A0A6C0ACE3-F1
#
_cell.length_a   1.000
_cell.length_b   1.000
_cell.length_c   1.000
_cell.angle_alpha   90.00
_cell.angle_beta   90.00
_cell.angle_gamma   90.00
#
_symmetry.space_group_name_H-M   'P 1'
#
loop_
_entity.id
_entity.type
_entity.pdbx_description
1 polymer ?
#
loop_
_entity_poly.entity_id
_entity_poly.type
_entity_poly.pdbx_seq_one_letter_code
_entity_poly.pdbx_strand_id
1 'polypeptide(L)'
;MSCTDPLNIFDTGNHLKTIFDRNDNLSVGFKNPLFVSIEPKHHNLDRFNRTLFLVLEGNESDFLEKEFCTEEEYIKSFDNYSLQVVSKSALNNKNHYDNSIELTKDVLENFNKNNIKLNDNELVVVLPDIHKKIVSKYLNLYSSNTSLHDIFEVLTLYDFFSCESNKDLENSLLRLLSDVDEVSFWKKTNFFDLNHEFENSQFLGLNSINIINESNSNKRKLKNILNRSTPMKVDFLPEINYPNIQKDTVASWFNSLSDKKIKISLLSNIIMSRDYCHLILTNKDLLKNISEIVFDVMPFMKNVFSYGMLSFYLEELEKNSSVSDQDRFIFDVDTASELPYFPCLPNKDNIKTSPYFPLLVDDSRLNLLPPPGNNKLSMNGINNLEKFNYLFNIWTTCNPKKNILDGISWDKTALVGDVIPACAKIEHSIEYILDKGNPQESQLPEHLQMARFYNEYYYDSEIKLVTQTDTLEDFIIKSAELIKKINSNISKYLGEEIASKIEVESEKNLTIYLTEDVAEHIIKNKKIKYKDIEHAIETNTFKSDLFYRYMMWKAIRDENVSEKLEQYKEDIDYDFMFELVSIQDIDFVIVEDLPKINDMNGTFYSFKYINFVNIDTTENPNVMIHEHTDVVIKDSSKGDIIKNIRISSIGNQSFISYASAQPHGVTRGYYNGENLYLLPSCVCSLMTNVSPDIRGHKDSYDNVINEIYKLHVKGFGCCLNHTQKEEFLSVYGDGSRFSFDLPSANMFKSSKALTNKNIDYNNIGQDKCVMTTNNLIEEYISRCISYYKLPIEFLKLNVVQKDGKVRAFKPWHLESIVDSL
;
A
#
# COMPACT_ATOMS: atom_id res chain seq x y z
N MET A 1 45.19 63.06 8.88
CA MET A 1 45.85 63.07 7.57
C MET A 1 46.29 61.63 7.30
N SER A 2 45.45 60.65 6.94
CA SER A 2 44.49 60.47 5.82
C SER A 2 45.14 60.34 4.44
N CYS A 3 45.38 59.09 4.01
CA CYS A 3 45.35 58.50 2.66
C CYS A 3 45.75 57.02 2.83
N THR A 4 45.17 55.97 2.26
CA THR A 4 43.95 55.67 1.46
C THR A 4 43.87 54.14 1.43
N ASP A 5 42.66 53.56 1.47
CA ASP A 5 42.38 52.12 1.38
C ASP A 5 42.86 51.47 0.05
N PRO A 6 43.24 50.18 0.03
CA PRO A 6 43.40 49.44 -1.22
C PRO A 6 42.02 49.13 -1.82
N LEU A 7 41.77 49.68 -3.01
CA LEU A 7 40.56 49.48 -3.81
C LEU A 7 40.35 48.00 -4.18
N ASN A 8 39.12 47.53 -3.97
CA ASN A 8 38.58 46.25 -4.44
C ASN A 8 38.41 46.33 -5.98
N ILE A 9 39.21 45.57 -6.74
CA ILE A 9 39.34 45.74 -8.20
C ILE A 9 38.21 45.08 -9.04
N PHE A 10 37.25 44.39 -8.42
CA PHE A 10 36.22 43.64 -9.16
C PHE A 10 34.77 44.11 -8.99
N ASP A 11 34.54 45.34 -8.53
CA ASP A 11 33.18 45.90 -8.52
C ASP A 11 32.99 46.90 -9.69
N THR A 12 32.18 46.47 -10.65
CA THR A 12 31.60 47.20 -11.80
C THR A 12 32.49 47.46 -13.02
N GLY A 13 32.07 46.91 -14.18
CA GLY A 13 32.67 47.12 -15.51
C GLY A 13 32.69 48.56 -16.03
N ASN A 14 32.17 49.54 -15.27
CA ASN A 14 32.28 50.96 -15.58
C ASN A 14 33.64 51.57 -15.16
N HIS A 15 34.38 50.95 -14.22
CA HIS A 15 35.65 51.51 -13.76
C HIS A 15 36.84 51.27 -14.70
N LEU A 16 36.87 50.16 -15.45
CA LEU A 16 37.95 49.89 -16.42
C LEU A 16 37.99 50.96 -17.51
N LYS A 17 36.84 51.29 -18.10
CA LYS A 17 36.73 52.36 -19.10
C LYS A 17 37.20 53.73 -18.57
N THR A 18 36.94 54.01 -17.29
CA THR A 18 37.33 55.27 -16.64
C THR A 18 38.82 55.35 -16.30
N ILE A 19 39.50 54.21 -16.13
CA ILE A 19 40.97 54.13 -15.93
C ILE A 19 41.68 54.29 -17.27
N PHE A 20 41.13 53.73 -18.35
CA PHE A 20 41.67 53.85 -19.71
C PHE A 20 41.45 55.23 -20.33
N ASP A 21 40.30 55.88 -20.08
CA ASP A 21 39.99 57.23 -20.58
C ASP A 21 40.78 58.36 -19.87
N ARG A 22 41.54 58.08 -18.80
CA ARG A 22 42.29 59.09 -18.03
C ARG A 22 43.81 59.11 -18.24
N ASN A 23 44.37 58.16 -18.98
CA ASN A 23 45.82 58.03 -19.14
C ASN A 23 46.24 58.11 -20.62
N ASP A 24 46.05 59.27 -21.24
CA ASP A 24 46.49 59.51 -22.62
C ASP A 24 48.01 59.63 -22.81
N ASN A 25 48.83 59.55 -21.76
CA ASN A 25 50.28 59.54 -21.91
C ASN A 25 50.96 58.93 -20.68
N LEU A 26 51.22 57.63 -20.68
CA LEU A 26 52.40 56.95 -20.12
C LEU A 26 52.19 55.43 -20.12
N SER A 27 53.09 54.70 -20.79
CA SER A 27 53.20 53.25 -20.80
C SER A 27 53.68 52.71 -19.44
N VAL A 28 52.82 52.73 -18.43
CA VAL A 28 53.06 52.07 -17.14
C VAL A 28 52.17 50.83 -17.11
N GLY A 29 52.77 49.64 -17.19
CA GLY A 29 52.03 48.39 -17.03
C GLY A 29 51.33 48.36 -15.67
N PHE A 30 50.13 47.81 -15.61
CA PHE A 30 49.40 47.64 -14.36
C PHE A 30 49.63 46.23 -13.81
N LYS A 31 49.56 46.09 -12.48
CA LYS A 31 49.76 44.81 -11.81
C LYS A 31 48.75 43.80 -12.34
N ASN A 32 49.22 42.61 -12.74
CA ASN A 32 48.37 41.59 -13.33
C ASN A 32 47.13 41.35 -12.44
N PRO A 33 45.89 41.62 -12.92
CA PRO A 33 44.68 41.58 -12.10
C PRO A 33 44.40 40.21 -11.47
N LEU A 34 44.93 39.13 -12.05
CA LEU A 34 44.85 37.77 -11.50
C LEU A 34 45.67 37.60 -10.19
N PHE A 35 46.61 38.52 -9.90
CA PHE A 35 47.44 38.55 -8.69
C PHE A 35 47.00 39.60 -7.65
N VAL A 36 45.92 40.35 -7.93
CA VAL A 36 45.31 41.18 -6.90
C VAL A 36 44.56 40.24 -5.98
N SER A 37 45.01 40.13 -4.73
CA SER A 37 44.43 39.25 -3.71
C SER A 37 42.91 39.41 -3.67
N ILE A 38 42.19 38.45 -4.25
CA ILE A 38 40.76 38.34 -4.08
C ILE A 38 40.59 37.69 -2.70
N GLU A 39 40.22 38.47 -1.69
CA GLU A 39 39.95 37.91 -0.37
C GLU A 39 38.77 36.93 -0.49
N PRO A 40 38.95 35.65 -0.08
CA PRO A 40 37.87 34.69 -0.06
C PRO A 40 36.77 35.21 0.86
N LYS A 41 35.57 35.44 0.34
CA LYS A 41 34.40 35.71 1.19
C LYS A 41 33.77 34.37 1.54
N HIS A 42 33.33 34.20 2.78
CA HIS A 42 32.50 33.04 3.13
C HIS A 42 31.13 33.19 2.45
N HIS A 43 30.89 32.42 1.39
CA HIS A 43 29.65 32.48 0.61
C HIS A 43 28.59 31.50 1.14
N ASN A 44 27.31 31.90 1.08
CA ASN A 44 26.20 30.98 1.35
C ASN A 44 26.02 30.04 0.14
N LEU A 45 26.54 28.83 0.25
CA LEU A 45 26.54 27.81 -0.81
C LEU A 45 25.14 27.47 -1.34
N ASP A 46 24.08 27.63 -0.55
CA ASP A 46 22.71 27.24 -0.95
C ASP A 46 22.16 28.08 -2.11
N ARG A 47 22.78 29.22 -2.42
CA ARG A 47 22.38 30.09 -3.54
C ARG A 47 22.91 29.64 -4.90
N PHE A 48 23.86 28.70 -4.93
CA PHE A 48 24.49 28.24 -6.16
C PHE A 48 24.17 26.76 -6.43
N ASN A 49 23.68 26.49 -7.64
CA ASN A 49 23.33 25.14 -8.10
C ASN A 49 24.54 24.38 -8.69
N ARG A 50 25.63 25.09 -8.98
CA ARG A 50 26.86 24.55 -9.60
C ARG A 50 28.07 25.42 -9.25
N THR A 51 29.25 24.95 -9.65
CA THR A 51 30.52 25.68 -9.54
C THR A 51 31.20 25.69 -10.90
N LEU A 52 31.95 26.74 -11.22
CA LEU A 52 32.76 26.83 -12.45
C LEU A 52 34.24 26.78 -12.08
N PHE A 53 35.06 26.13 -12.89
CA PHE A 53 36.51 26.25 -12.79
C PHE A 53 36.99 27.12 -13.96
N LEU A 54 37.80 28.14 -13.66
CA LEU A 54 38.49 28.94 -14.66
C LEU A 54 39.88 28.33 -14.86
N VAL A 55 40.14 27.78 -16.05
CA VAL A 55 41.29 26.89 -16.30
C VAL A 55 42.03 27.28 -17.57
N LEU A 56 43.32 26.93 -17.65
CA LEU A 56 44.16 27.18 -18.81
C LEU A 56 43.79 26.26 -19.99
N GLU A 57 43.63 26.81 -21.18
CA GLU A 57 43.28 26.10 -22.43
C GLU A 57 44.44 26.04 -23.43
N GLY A 58 45.42 26.95 -23.33
CA GLY A 58 46.62 27.01 -24.18
C GLY A 58 47.86 26.33 -23.58
N ASN A 59 48.95 26.24 -24.36
CA ASN A 59 50.22 25.63 -23.95
C ASN A 59 51.18 26.59 -23.22
N GLU A 60 50.91 27.90 -23.22
CA GLU A 60 51.78 28.93 -22.63
C GLU A 60 51.08 29.59 -21.45
N SER A 61 51.71 29.53 -20.27
CA SER A 61 51.30 30.25 -19.06
C SER A 61 52.08 31.56 -18.87
N ASP A 62 52.89 31.96 -19.86
CA ASP A 62 53.84 33.08 -19.80
C ASP A 62 53.20 34.42 -19.37
N PHE A 63 51.88 34.55 -19.52
CA PHE A 63 51.12 35.71 -19.04
C PHE A 63 51.08 35.82 -17.51
N LEU A 64 51.08 34.71 -16.77
CA LEU A 64 51.05 34.70 -15.31
C LEU A 64 52.38 35.08 -14.68
N GLU A 65 53.49 34.91 -15.41
CA GLU A 65 54.82 35.30 -14.91
C GLU A 65 55.09 36.81 -15.05
N LYS A 66 54.23 37.53 -15.80
CA LYS A 66 54.32 38.99 -15.93
C LYS A 66 53.66 39.68 -14.74
N GLU A 67 54.49 40.28 -13.89
CA GLU A 67 54.03 41.11 -12.75
C GLU A 67 53.24 42.35 -13.22
N PHE A 68 53.53 42.85 -14.43
CA PHE A 68 52.84 43.97 -15.05
C PHE A 68 52.45 43.65 -16.50
N CYS A 69 51.22 44.02 -16.89
CA CYS A 69 50.71 43.85 -18.25
C CYS A 69 50.04 45.13 -18.78
N THR A 70 49.97 45.26 -20.11
CA THR A 70 49.12 46.25 -20.79
C THR A 70 47.67 45.75 -20.94
N GLU A 71 46.73 46.64 -21.25
CA GLU A 71 45.31 46.29 -21.48
C GLU A 71 45.16 45.27 -22.60
N GLU A 72 45.85 45.51 -23.71
CA GLU A 72 45.84 44.59 -24.85
C GLU A 72 46.41 43.22 -24.49
N GLU A 73 47.48 43.16 -23.68
CA GLU A 73 48.03 41.89 -23.20
C GLU A 73 47.07 41.18 -22.23
N TYR A 74 46.38 41.94 -21.37
CA TYR A 74 45.39 41.39 -20.45
C TYR A 74 44.17 40.83 -21.18
N ILE A 75 43.61 41.56 -22.14
CA ILE A 75 42.48 41.09 -22.96
C ILE A 75 42.89 39.86 -23.79
N LYS A 76 44.09 39.88 -24.41
CA LYS A 76 44.62 38.71 -25.14
C LYS A 76 44.83 37.50 -24.24
N SER A 77 45.08 37.69 -22.95
CA SER A 77 45.24 36.58 -22.02
C SER A 77 43.95 35.78 -21.82
N PHE A 78 42.76 36.39 -22.01
CA PHE A 78 41.48 35.71 -21.86
C PHE A 78 41.32 34.56 -22.86
N ASP A 79 41.93 34.69 -24.05
CA ASP A 79 41.99 33.65 -25.06
C ASP A 79 42.78 32.41 -24.60
N ASN A 80 43.52 32.48 -23.50
CA ASN A 80 44.22 31.34 -22.92
C ASN A 80 43.43 30.62 -21.84
N TYR A 81 42.27 31.14 -21.41
CA TYR A 81 41.47 30.52 -20.36
C TYR A 81 40.09 30.11 -20.86
N SER A 82 39.47 29.14 -20.19
CA SER A 82 38.08 28.77 -20.43
C SER A 82 37.37 28.38 -19.15
N LEU A 83 36.04 28.51 -19.16
CA LEU A 83 35.18 28.02 -18.09
C LEU A 83 34.84 26.53 -18.28
N GLN A 84 34.98 25.77 -17.21
CA GLN A 84 34.55 24.38 -17.11
C GLN A 84 33.46 24.25 -16.04
N VAL A 85 32.32 23.66 -16.39
CA VAL A 85 31.24 23.40 -15.42
C VAL A 85 31.63 22.22 -14.54
N VAL A 86 31.47 22.39 -13.22
CA VAL A 86 31.84 21.40 -12.21
C VAL A 86 30.69 21.16 -11.24
N SER A 87 30.56 19.91 -10.78
CA SER A 87 29.67 19.57 -9.67
C SER A 87 30.03 20.38 -8.42
N LYS A 88 29.00 20.82 -7.69
CA LYS A 88 29.15 21.49 -6.40
C LYS A 88 29.93 20.65 -5.38
N SER A 89 29.96 19.31 -5.53
CA SER A 89 30.74 18.40 -4.68
C SER A 89 32.24 18.65 -4.73
N ALA A 90 32.77 19.28 -5.80
CA ALA A 90 34.17 19.65 -5.88
C ALA A 90 34.58 20.63 -4.77
N LEU A 91 33.63 21.42 -4.23
CA LEU A 91 33.87 22.32 -3.10
C LEU A 91 33.95 21.60 -1.74
N ASN A 92 33.66 20.29 -1.67
CA ASN A 92 33.94 19.51 -0.45
C ASN A 92 35.45 19.44 -0.18
N ASN A 93 36.29 19.66 -1.20
CA ASN A 93 37.70 19.91 -1.00
C ASN A 93 37.88 21.31 -0.40
N LYS A 94 38.37 21.35 0.84
CA LYS A 94 38.62 22.59 1.58
C LYS A 94 39.41 23.61 0.78
N ASN A 95 40.42 23.19 0.01
CA ASN A 95 41.22 24.12 -0.78
C ASN A 95 40.43 24.71 -1.96
N HIS A 96 39.48 23.98 -2.55
CA HIS A 96 38.63 24.55 -3.59
C HIS A 96 37.63 25.54 -3.00
N TYR A 97 37.06 25.21 -1.84
CA TYR A 97 36.14 26.10 -1.13
C TYR A 97 36.83 27.40 -0.71
N ASP A 98 37.98 27.29 -0.05
CA ASP A 98 38.75 28.43 0.45
C ASP A 98 39.28 29.33 -0.70
N ASN A 99 39.38 28.80 -1.93
CA ASN A 99 39.82 29.55 -3.12
C ASN A 99 38.68 29.84 -4.12
N SER A 100 37.43 29.60 -3.72
CA SER A 100 36.27 29.93 -4.57
C SER A 100 35.90 31.40 -4.44
N ILE A 101 35.52 32.02 -5.56
CA ILE A 101 35.19 33.44 -5.66
C ILE A 101 33.87 33.61 -6.43
N GLU A 102 33.03 34.53 -5.98
CA GLU A 102 31.79 34.88 -6.70
C GLU A 102 32.12 35.90 -7.79
N LEU A 103 31.82 35.56 -9.05
CA LEU A 103 32.03 36.41 -10.21
C LEU A 103 30.71 36.66 -10.94
N THR A 104 30.56 37.88 -11.46
CA THR A 104 29.36 38.27 -12.24
C THR A 104 29.44 37.72 -13.67
N LYS A 105 28.26 37.57 -14.29
CA LYS A 105 28.14 37.16 -15.69
C LYS A 105 29.02 37.97 -16.63
N ASP A 106 29.04 39.30 -16.50
CA ASP A 106 29.77 40.19 -17.40
C ASP A 106 31.28 39.92 -17.42
N VAL A 107 31.85 39.53 -16.27
CA VAL A 107 33.26 39.14 -16.18
C VAL A 107 33.48 37.77 -16.83
N LEU A 108 32.58 36.83 -16.57
CA LEU A 108 32.68 35.44 -17.01
C LEU A 108 32.45 35.24 -18.50
N GLU A 109 31.66 36.09 -19.16
CA GLU A 109 31.46 36.02 -20.60
C GLU A 109 32.78 36.14 -21.38
N ASN A 110 33.77 36.86 -20.84
CA ASN A 110 35.11 36.96 -21.46
C ASN A 110 35.86 35.62 -21.51
N PHE A 111 35.46 34.65 -20.67
CA PHE A 111 36.05 33.31 -20.58
C PHE A 111 35.10 32.20 -21.09
N ASN A 112 33.89 32.57 -21.55
CA ASN A 112 32.80 31.64 -21.83
C ASN A 112 32.82 31.06 -23.25
N LYS A 113 33.97 30.51 -23.66
CA LYS A 113 34.15 29.96 -25.02
C LYS A 113 33.22 28.79 -25.36
N ASN A 114 32.69 28.12 -24.34
CA ASN A 114 31.79 26.96 -24.50
C ASN A 114 30.30 27.35 -24.54
N ASN A 115 29.96 28.65 -24.58
CA ASN A 115 28.58 29.15 -24.59
C ASN A 115 27.75 28.60 -23.41
N ILE A 116 28.35 28.52 -22.22
CA ILE A 116 27.65 28.10 -21.01
C ILE A 116 26.59 29.17 -20.68
N LYS A 117 25.36 28.75 -20.41
CA LYS A 117 24.30 29.66 -19.95
C LYS A 117 24.60 30.12 -18.52
N LEU A 118 25.24 31.28 -18.34
CA LEU A 118 25.62 31.85 -17.04
C LEU A 118 24.44 32.50 -16.30
N ASN A 119 24.40 32.35 -14.98
CA ASN A 119 23.53 33.12 -14.08
C ASN A 119 24.15 34.50 -13.80
N ASP A 120 23.40 35.40 -13.16
CA ASP A 120 23.86 36.76 -12.83
C ASP A 120 25.18 36.74 -12.04
N ASN A 121 25.29 35.81 -11.07
CA ASN A 121 26.50 35.50 -10.33
C ASN A 121 26.77 33.99 -10.37
N GLU A 122 28.04 33.61 -10.47
CA GLU A 122 28.51 32.22 -10.39
C GLU A 122 29.64 32.11 -9.38
N LEU A 123 29.74 30.94 -8.74
CA LEU A 123 30.87 30.61 -7.87
C LEU A 123 31.96 29.94 -8.71
N VAL A 124 33.17 30.51 -8.67
CA VAL A 124 34.27 30.13 -9.55
C VAL A 124 35.52 29.79 -8.76
N VAL A 125 36.17 28.67 -9.08
CA VAL A 125 37.51 28.34 -8.57
C VAL A 125 38.51 28.65 -9.67
N VAL A 126 39.47 29.52 -9.37
CA VAL A 126 40.47 29.96 -10.35
C VAL A 126 41.69 29.05 -10.26
N LEU A 127 41.97 28.33 -11.35
CA LEU A 127 43.09 27.40 -11.48
C LEU A 127 43.96 27.83 -12.67
N PRO A 128 44.69 28.95 -12.53
CA PRO A 128 45.25 29.65 -13.68
C PRO A 128 46.42 28.88 -14.31
N ASP A 129 47.10 28.03 -13.54
CA ASP A 129 48.25 27.23 -13.99
C ASP A 129 47.90 25.80 -14.41
N ILE A 130 46.61 25.40 -14.30
CA ILE A 130 46.21 24.01 -14.56
C ILE A 130 45.49 23.91 -15.89
N HIS A 131 46.08 23.13 -16.79
CA HIS A 131 45.51 22.87 -18.10
C HIS A 131 44.17 22.11 -18.00
N LYS A 132 43.17 22.52 -18.78
CA LYS A 132 41.82 21.95 -18.87
C LYS A 132 41.78 20.43 -18.99
N LYS A 133 42.72 19.85 -19.75
CA LYS A 133 42.88 18.37 -19.87
C LYS A 133 43.21 17.70 -18.52
N ILE A 134 44.06 18.31 -17.71
CA ILE A 134 44.42 17.82 -16.37
C ILE A 134 43.24 18.01 -15.44
N VAL A 135 42.60 19.18 -15.47
CA VAL A 135 41.38 19.45 -14.69
C VAL A 135 40.29 18.45 -15.05
N SER A 136 40.06 18.13 -16.32
CA SER A 136 39.06 17.14 -16.72
C SER A 136 39.37 15.74 -16.15
N LYS A 137 40.64 15.32 -16.16
CA LYS A 137 41.06 14.05 -15.53
C LYS A 137 40.94 14.09 -14.00
N TYR A 138 41.24 15.22 -13.39
CA TYR A 138 41.12 15.44 -11.95
C TYR A 138 39.65 15.48 -11.51
N LEU A 139 38.79 16.14 -12.30
CA LEU A 139 37.35 16.18 -12.08
C LEU A 139 36.72 14.79 -12.24
N ASN A 140 37.24 13.92 -13.10
CA ASN A 140 36.83 12.51 -13.14
C ASN A 140 37.02 11.78 -11.79
N LEU A 141 37.89 12.28 -10.89
CA LEU A 141 38.03 11.76 -9.52
C LEU A 141 36.92 12.28 -8.57
N TYR A 142 36.24 13.36 -8.95
CA TYR A 142 35.11 13.97 -8.21
C TYR A 142 33.76 13.74 -8.89
N SER A 143 33.77 13.28 -10.14
CA SER A 143 32.60 13.13 -11.02
C SER A 143 32.38 11.69 -11.46
N SER A 144 32.92 10.70 -10.75
CA SER A 144 32.48 9.31 -10.89
C SER A 144 31.08 9.17 -10.31
N ASN A 145 30.12 9.87 -10.91
CA ASN A 145 28.70 9.58 -10.81
C ASN A 145 28.48 8.29 -11.60
N THR A 146 29.06 7.19 -11.13
CA THR A 146 28.87 5.89 -11.77
C THR A 146 27.42 5.52 -11.48
N SER A 147 26.59 5.51 -12.52
CA SER A 147 25.22 5.03 -12.37
C SER A 147 25.22 3.50 -12.36
N LEU A 148 24.20 2.89 -11.78
CA LEU A 148 23.95 1.46 -11.96
C LEU A 148 23.79 1.11 -13.44
N HIS A 149 23.28 2.03 -14.25
CA HIS A 149 23.21 1.83 -15.70
C HIS A 149 24.60 1.64 -16.31
N ASP A 150 25.58 2.48 -15.95
CA ASP A 150 26.97 2.35 -16.41
C ASP A 150 27.56 1.00 -15.94
N ILE A 151 27.25 0.58 -14.70
CA ILE A 151 27.66 -0.74 -14.18
C ILE A 151 27.07 -1.87 -15.04
N PHE A 152 25.79 -1.76 -15.42
CA PHE A 152 25.13 -2.79 -16.24
C PHE A 152 25.73 -2.88 -17.64
N GLU A 153 26.10 -1.75 -18.26
CA GLU A 153 26.84 -1.76 -19.53
C GLU A 153 28.21 -2.45 -19.38
N VAL A 154 28.94 -2.14 -18.31
CA VAL A 154 30.22 -2.78 -18.00
C VAL A 154 30.04 -4.29 -17.77
N LEU A 155 29.01 -4.71 -17.04
CA LEU A 155 28.71 -6.13 -16.81
C LEU A 155 28.30 -6.85 -18.10
N THR A 156 27.57 -6.18 -19.00
CA THR A 156 27.25 -6.71 -20.33
C THR A 156 28.52 -7.01 -21.12
N LEU A 157 29.48 -6.08 -21.11
CA LEU A 157 30.77 -6.27 -21.78
C LEU A 157 31.62 -7.33 -21.06
N TYR A 158 31.62 -7.34 -19.73
CA TYR A 158 32.33 -8.34 -18.92
C TYR A 158 31.89 -9.76 -19.26
N ASP A 159 30.58 -9.97 -19.36
CA ASP A 159 29.95 -11.25 -19.73
C ASP A 159 30.25 -11.61 -21.18
N PHE A 160 30.05 -10.67 -22.12
CA PHE A 160 30.31 -10.86 -23.55
C PHE A 160 31.76 -11.29 -23.84
N PHE A 161 32.73 -10.75 -23.10
CA PHE A 161 34.14 -11.10 -23.26
C PHE A 161 34.62 -12.22 -22.30
N SER A 162 33.74 -12.80 -21.50
CA SER A 162 34.05 -13.87 -20.53
C SER A 162 35.23 -13.52 -19.61
N CYS A 163 35.17 -12.33 -19.00
CA CYS A 163 36.27 -11.74 -18.22
C CYS A 163 36.47 -12.34 -16.81
N GLU A 164 35.89 -13.51 -16.51
CA GLU A 164 35.80 -14.16 -15.19
C GLU A 164 37.14 -14.37 -14.47
N SER A 165 38.25 -14.40 -15.21
CA SER A 165 39.60 -14.65 -14.67
C SER A 165 40.45 -13.38 -14.51
N ASN A 166 39.93 -12.21 -14.89
CA ASN A 166 40.69 -10.97 -14.91
C ASN A 166 40.53 -10.17 -13.61
N LYS A 167 41.46 -10.37 -12.67
CA LYS A 167 41.48 -9.71 -11.35
C LYS A 167 41.57 -8.18 -11.42
N ASP A 168 42.21 -7.63 -12.46
CA ASP A 168 42.35 -6.17 -12.59
C ASP A 168 41.01 -5.53 -12.99
N LEU A 169 40.23 -6.22 -13.83
CA LEU A 169 38.86 -5.81 -14.15
C LEU A 169 37.93 -5.96 -12.95
N GLU A 170 38.05 -7.05 -12.19
CA GLU A 170 37.31 -7.25 -10.93
C GLU A 170 37.57 -6.13 -9.91
N ASN A 171 38.83 -5.74 -9.71
CA ASN A 171 39.18 -4.61 -8.83
C ASN A 171 38.65 -3.27 -9.34
N SER A 172 38.63 -3.08 -10.67
CA SER A 172 38.06 -1.88 -11.29
C SER A 172 36.55 -1.83 -11.09
N LEU A 173 35.86 -2.96 -11.26
CA LEU A 173 34.43 -3.10 -11.03
C LEU A 173 34.06 -2.85 -9.57
N LEU A 174 34.83 -3.36 -8.61
CA LEU A 174 34.65 -3.06 -7.18
C LEU A 174 34.70 -1.55 -6.89
N ARG A 175 35.65 -0.87 -7.53
CA ARG A 175 35.84 0.58 -7.36
C ARG A 175 34.69 1.37 -7.98
N LEU A 176 34.16 0.92 -9.12
CA LEU A 176 32.96 1.50 -9.71
C LEU A 176 31.73 1.27 -8.82
N LEU A 177 31.59 0.07 -8.26
CA LEU A 177 30.50 -0.28 -7.34
C LEU A 177 30.55 0.51 -6.02
N SER A 178 31.71 0.93 -5.53
CA SER A 178 31.80 1.75 -4.31
C SER A 178 31.32 3.18 -4.51
N ASP A 179 31.30 3.65 -5.75
CA ASP A 179 31.03 5.05 -6.12
C ASP A 179 29.67 5.21 -6.81
N VAL A 180 28.73 4.29 -6.58
CA VAL A 180 27.40 4.28 -7.22
C VAL A 180 26.51 5.39 -6.69
N ASP A 181 25.99 6.20 -7.62
CA ASP A 181 25.29 7.44 -7.31
C ASP A 181 23.83 7.21 -6.85
N GLU A 182 23.16 6.17 -7.31
CA GLU A 182 21.76 5.85 -6.95
C GLU A 182 21.60 5.57 -5.45
N VAL A 183 22.63 5.03 -4.79
CA VAL A 183 22.63 4.82 -3.34
C VAL A 183 22.67 6.15 -2.57
N SER A 184 23.14 7.21 -3.21
CA SER A 184 23.12 8.56 -2.64
C SER A 184 21.71 9.16 -2.56
N PHE A 185 20.69 8.57 -3.19
CA PHE A 185 19.29 8.99 -3.02
C PHE A 185 18.95 9.12 -1.53
N TRP A 186 19.23 8.07 -0.76
CA TRP A 186 19.03 8.02 0.69
C TRP A 186 19.91 9.01 1.49
N LYS A 187 20.96 9.57 0.87
CA LYS A 187 21.82 10.60 1.46
C LYS A 187 21.36 12.03 1.13
N LYS A 188 20.77 12.23 -0.05
CA LYS A 188 20.42 13.55 -0.63
C LYS A 188 19.04 14.03 -0.19
N THR A 189 18.13 13.10 0.05
CA THR A 189 16.78 13.42 0.49
C THR A 189 16.78 13.77 1.98
N ASN A 190 16.31 14.96 2.37
CA ASN A 190 16.02 15.34 3.77
C ASN A 190 14.98 14.43 4.47
N PHE A 191 14.58 13.34 3.82
CA PHE A 191 13.83 12.22 4.36
C PHE A 191 14.77 11.40 5.26
N PHE A 192 15.05 11.97 6.44
CA PHE A 192 15.76 11.35 7.55
C PHE A 192 17.25 11.07 7.31
N ASP A 193 18.03 11.38 8.34
CA ASP A 193 19.42 10.97 8.46
C ASP A 193 19.46 9.47 8.82
N LEU A 194 18.94 8.62 7.93
CA LEU A 194 18.97 7.15 8.07
C LEU A 194 20.41 6.66 8.25
N ASN A 195 21.38 7.42 7.73
CA ASN A 195 22.80 7.18 7.94
C ASN A 195 23.23 7.45 9.38
N HIS A 196 22.70 8.45 10.10
CA HIS A 196 23.14 8.71 11.49
C HIS A 196 22.68 7.64 12.49
N GLU A 197 21.49 7.03 12.33
CA GLU A 197 21.12 5.83 13.12
C GLU A 197 21.89 4.58 12.68
N PHE A 198 22.33 4.52 11.42
CA PHE A 198 23.17 3.44 10.87
C PHE A 198 24.65 3.52 11.29
N GLU A 199 25.22 4.72 11.25
CA GLU A 199 26.58 5.03 11.69
C GLU A 199 26.71 4.75 13.19
N ASN A 200 25.63 4.93 13.96
CA ASN A 200 25.55 4.57 15.37
C ASN A 200 25.27 3.09 15.64
N SER A 201 24.72 2.34 14.68
CA SER A 201 24.56 0.87 14.76
C SER A 201 25.75 0.10 14.16
N GLN A 202 26.92 0.76 14.13
CA GLN A 202 28.24 0.29 13.66
C GLN A 202 28.33 -1.20 13.31
N PHE A 203 28.62 -1.44 12.02
CA PHE A 203 29.81 -2.16 11.53
C PHE A 203 30.72 -2.77 12.64
N LEU A 204 30.22 -3.78 13.34
CA LEU A 204 31.03 -4.69 14.15
C LEU A 204 31.64 -5.73 13.21
N GLY A 205 32.61 -5.29 12.43
CA GLY A 205 33.34 -6.16 11.52
C GLY A 205 34.15 -5.37 10.52
N LEU A 206 35.42 -5.12 10.88
CA LEU A 206 36.51 -4.53 10.07
C LEU A 206 36.74 -3.02 10.28
N ASN A 207 37.51 -2.74 11.34
CA ASN A 207 38.48 -1.63 11.49
C ASN A 207 37.98 -0.24 11.98
N SER A 208 37.82 -0.10 13.30
CA SER A 208 38.36 0.96 14.18
C SER A 208 38.45 2.46 13.75
N ILE A 209 37.83 3.32 14.60
CA ILE A 209 38.23 4.66 15.10
C ILE A 209 37.86 5.94 14.27
N ASN A 210 36.82 6.70 14.67
CA ASN A 210 36.89 7.95 15.48
C ASN A 210 35.54 8.71 15.54
N ILE A 211 35.26 9.31 16.69
CA ILE A 211 34.02 10.01 17.10
C ILE A 211 34.04 11.48 16.65
N ILE A 212 32.92 12.02 16.13
CA ILE A 212 32.65 13.48 16.11
C ILE A 212 31.20 13.78 16.53
N ASN A 213 31.07 14.80 17.37
CA ASN A 213 29.87 15.26 18.09
C ASN A 213 28.78 15.89 17.20
N GLU A 214 27.52 15.57 17.50
CA GLU A 214 26.29 16.17 16.95
C GLU A 214 26.08 17.65 17.35
N SER A 215 25.46 18.42 16.45
CA SER A 215 24.97 19.77 16.72
C SER A 215 23.43 19.86 16.72
N ASN A 216 22.88 20.58 17.70
CA ASN A 216 21.46 20.69 18.07
C ASN A 216 20.53 21.40 17.07
N SER A 217 20.91 21.60 15.80
CA SER A 217 20.18 22.48 14.87
C SER A 217 19.00 21.80 14.15
N ASN A 218 18.93 20.47 14.10
CA ASN A 218 17.90 19.73 13.34
C ASN A 218 16.54 19.56 14.06
N LYS A 219 16.46 19.80 15.37
CA LYS A 219 15.22 19.57 16.16
C LYS A 219 14.07 20.55 15.88
N ARG A 220 14.33 21.73 15.31
CA ARG A 220 13.29 22.75 15.05
C ARG A 220 12.56 22.58 13.72
N LYS A 221 13.18 21.96 12.70
CA LYS A 221 12.53 21.76 11.38
C LYS A 221 11.54 20.58 11.38
N LEU A 222 11.81 19.53 12.16
CA LEU A 222 10.94 18.34 12.29
C LEU A 222 9.57 18.64 12.92
N LYS A 223 9.48 19.64 13.81
CA LYS A 223 8.24 19.94 14.54
C LYS A 223 7.12 20.49 13.64
N ASN A 224 7.45 21.01 12.46
CA ASN A 224 6.48 21.57 11.52
C ASN A 224 5.96 20.56 10.49
N ILE A 225 6.63 19.42 10.31
CA ILE A 225 6.22 18.36 9.37
C ILE A 225 5.26 17.36 10.03
N LEU A 226 5.43 17.13 11.34
CA LEU A 226 4.75 16.07 12.10
C LEU A 226 3.31 16.39 12.57
N ASN A 227 2.78 17.59 12.31
CA ASN A 227 1.47 18.03 12.81
C ASN A 227 0.33 18.02 11.75
N ARG A 228 0.50 17.36 10.60
CA ARG A 228 -0.57 17.23 9.61
C ARG A 228 -1.12 15.79 9.62
N SER A 229 -2.33 15.63 10.16
CA SER A 229 -3.15 14.40 10.17
C SER A 229 -3.82 14.13 8.82
N THR A 230 -3.10 14.36 7.72
CA THR A 230 -3.50 13.95 6.37
C THR A 230 -2.44 12.98 5.85
N PRO A 231 -2.81 11.92 5.11
CA PRO A 231 -1.81 11.13 4.39
C PRO A 231 -0.96 12.11 3.59
N MET A 232 0.36 12.12 3.83
CA MET A 232 1.28 12.95 3.07
C MET A 232 1.00 12.67 1.59
N LYS A 233 0.48 13.65 0.85
CA LYS A 233 0.72 13.68 -0.59
C LYS A 233 2.24 13.73 -0.73
N VAL A 234 2.83 12.60 -1.08
CA VAL A 234 4.25 12.50 -1.39
C VAL A 234 4.41 13.14 -2.78
N ASP A 235 4.29 14.46 -2.86
CA ASP A 235 4.42 15.24 -4.11
C ASP A 235 5.88 15.31 -4.61
N PHE A 236 6.69 14.25 -4.43
CA PHE A 236 8.14 14.32 -4.57
C PHE A 236 8.80 13.16 -5.32
N LEU A 237 8.05 12.25 -5.93
CA LEU A 237 8.63 11.14 -6.67
C LEU A 237 8.74 11.54 -8.15
N PRO A 238 9.94 11.89 -8.66
CA PRO A 238 10.10 12.18 -10.08
C PRO A 238 9.71 10.94 -10.91
N GLU A 239 9.07 11.17 -12.06
CA GLU A 239 8.86 10.12 -13.07
C GLU A 239 10.23 9.57 -13.49
N ILE A 240 10.44 8.28 -13.27
CA ILE A 240 11.69 7.59 -13.64
C ILE A 240 11.48 6.91 -14.99
N ASN A 241 12.37 7.20 -15.94
CA ASN A 241 12.39 6.56 -17.24
C ASN A 241 13.41 5.41 -17.21
N TYR A 242 12.94 4.16 -17.24
CA TYR A 242 13.79 2.98 -17.02
C TYR A 242 14.45 2.50 -18.32
N PRO A 243 15.77 2.23 -18.33
CA PRO A 243 16.34 1.33 -19.33
C PRO A 243 15.78 -0.09 -19.12
N ASN A 244 15.34 -0.73 -20.20
CA ASN A 244 14.63 -2.02 -20.15
C ASN A 244 15.60 -3.19 -19.90
N ILE A 245 16.04 -3.37 -18.66
CA ILE A 245 16.93 -4.46 -18.24
C ILE A 245 16.09 -5.65 -17.76
N GLN A 246 16.34 -6.82 -18.34
CA GLN A 246 15.60 -8.04 -17.99
C GLN A 246 16.20 -8.72 -16.74
N LYS A 247 15.32 -9.30 -15.91
CA LYS A 247 15.69 -10.03 -14.68
C LYS A 247 16.67 -11.17 -14.95
N ASP A 248 16.49 -11.89 -16.04
CA ASP A 248 17.35 -13.02 -16.44
C ASP A 248 18.78 -12.58 -16.75
N THR A 249 18.93 -11.38 -17.34
CA THR A 249 20.24 -10.80 -17.63
C THR A 249 21.00 -10.51 -16.34
N VAL A 250 20.33 -9.95 -15.33
CA VAL A 250 20.94 -9.69 -14.01
C VAL A 250 21.34 -11.00 -13.33
N ALA A 251 20.51 -12.04 -13.41
CA ALA A 251 20.86 -13.35 -12.88
C ALA A 251 22.10 -13.94 -13.59
N SER A 252 22.21 -13.79 -14.91
CA SER A 252 23.39 -14.20 -15.68
C SER A 252 24.66 -13.48 -15.20
N TRP A 253 24.62 -12.14 -15.11
CA TRP A 253 25.75 -11.35 -14.61
C TRP A 253 26.16 -11.75 -13.20
N PHE A 254 25.18 -11.98 -12.31
CA PHE A 254 25.48 -12.39 -10.95
C PHE A 254 26.18 -13.76 -10.89
N ASN A 255 25.81 -14.67 -11.78
CA ASN A 255 26.38 -16.01 -11.83
C ASN A 255 27.78 -16.04 -12.45
N SER A 256 28.08 -15.17 -13.42
CA SER A 256 29.40 -15.08 -14.08
C SER A 256 30.48 -14.44 -13.20
N LEU A 257 30.09 -13.64 -12.20
CA LEU A 257 31.03 -13.12 -11.21
C LEU A 257 31.61 -14.24 -10.35
N SER A 258 32.92 -14.21 -10.10
CA SER A 258 33.60 -15.21 -9.26
C SER A 258 33.78 -14.74 -7.81
N ASP A 259 34.07 -13.46 -7.62
CA ASP A 259 34.38 -12.87 -6.32
C ASP A 259 33.12 -12.56 -5.48
N LYS A 260 33.08 -13.11 -4.25
CA LYS A 260 31.96 -12.94 -3.32
C LYS A 260 31.74 -11.48 -2.88
N LYS A 261 32.78 -10.67 -2.74
CA LYS A 261 32.66 -9.25 -2.39
C LYS A 261 32.02 -8.47 -3.52
N ILE A 262 32.39 -8.74 -4.77
CA ILE A 262 31.74 -8.12 -5.94
C ILE A 262 30.26 -8.44 -5.95
N LYS A 263 29.91 -9.73 -5.76
CA LYS A 263 28.52 -10.17 -5.68
C LYS A 263 27.75 -9.42 -4.59
N ILE A 264 28.30 -9.32 -3.37
CA ILE A 264 27.67 -8.59 -2.27
C ILE A 264 27.52 -7.10 -2.61
N SER A 265 28.54 -6.45 -3.16
CA SER A 265 28.48 -5.03 -3.53
C SER A 265 27.45 -4.76 -4.62
N LEU A 266 27.43 -5.57 -5.67
CA LEU A 266 26.43 -5.47 -6.76
C LEU A 266 25.02 -5.69 -6.23
N LEU A 267 24.82 -6.76 -5.45
CA LEU A 267 23.54 -7.08 -4.79
C LEU A 267 23.05 -5.91 -3.94
N SER A 268 23.95 -5.34 -3.12
CA SER A 268 23.61 -4.25 -2.22
C SER A 268 23.19 -2.99 -2.96
N ASN A 269 23.97 -2.59 -3.97
CA ASN A 269 23.67 -1.40 -4.75
C ASN A 269 22.35 -1.52 -5.51
N ILE A 270 22.05 -2.70 -6.09
CA ILE A 270 20.80 -2.91 -6.81
C ILE A 270 19.60 -2.91 -5.85
N ILE A 271 19.66 -3.63 -4.72
CA ILE A 271 18.54 -3.66 -3.75
C ILE A 271 18.32 -2.29 -3.11
N MET A 272 19.40 -1.57 -2.76
CA MET A 272 19.30 -0.23 -2.19
C MET A 272 18.85 0.81 -3.22
N SER A 273 19.04 0.55 -4.51
CA SER A 273 18.53 1.45 -5.55
C SER A 273 17.01 1.41 -5.56
N ARG A 274 16.41 2.58 -5.35
CA ARG A 274 14.97 2.76 -5.54
C ARG A 274 14.56 2.26 -6.92
N ASP A 275 15.32 2.53 -7.96
CA ASP A 275 14.91 2.31 -9.34
C ASP A 275 15.07 0.85 -9.78
N TYR A 276 16.05 0.13 -9.23
CA TYR A 276 16.45 -1.20 -9.71
C TYR A 276 16.21 -2.35 -8.72
N CYS A 277 15.73 -2.09 -7.49
CA CYS A 277 15.53 -3.14 -6.48
C CYS A 277 14.65 -4.32 -6.95
N HIS A 278 13.66 -4.06 -7.80
CA HIS A 278 12.80 -5.08 -8.41
C HIS A 278 13.53 -6.11 -9.27
N LEU A 279 14.70 -5.79 -9.82
CA LEU A 279 15.50 -6.75 -10.58
C LEU A 279 15.99 -7.92 -9.73
N ILE A 280 15.98 -7.75 -8.40
CA ILE A 280 16.37 -8.77 -7.42
C ILE A 280 15.18 -9.20 -6.57
N LEU A 281 14.45 -8.26 -5.97
CA LEU A 281 13.36 -8.59 -5.04
C LEU A 281 12.22 -9.37 -5.69
N THR A 282 11.97 -9.17 -6.99
CA THR A 282 10.94 -9.92 -7.72
C THR A 282 11.55 -10.93 -8.70
N ASN A 283 12.75 -11.44 -8.42
CA ASN A 283 13.47 -12.43 -9.24
C ASN A 283 13.70 -13.74 -8.45
N LYS A 284 12.82 -14.72 -8.64
CA LYS A 284 12.83 -16.02 -7.95
C LYS A 284 14.18 -16.73 -8.03
N ASP A 285 14.76 -16.83 -9.22
CA ASP A 285 15.99 -17.60 -9.44
C ASP A 285 17.19 -16.93 -8.77
N LEU A 286 17.26 -15.60 -8.82
CA LEU A 286 18.32 -14.87 -8.14
C LEU A 286 18.17 -14.95 -6.61
N LEU A 287 16.95 -14.82 -6.07
CA LEU A 287 16.70 -14.96 -4.62
C LEU A 287 17.20 -16.32 -4.08
N LYS A 288 16.96 -17.41 -4.82
CA LYS A 288 17.50 -18.73 -4.51
C LYS A 288 19.02 -18.74 -4.48
N ASN A 289 19.65 -18.18 -5.50
CA ASN A 289 21.10 -18.18 -5.66
C ASN A 289 21.83 -17.31 -4.61
N ILE A 290 21.19 -16.25 -4.12
CA ILE A 290 21.80 -15.37 -3.10
C ILE A 290 21.56 -15.83 -1.67
N SER A 291 20.73 -16.84 -1.43
CA SER A 291 20.31 -17.26 -0.09
C SER A 291 21.50 -17.54 0.86
N GLU A 292 22.51 -18.27 0.41
CA GLU A 292 23.74 -18.55 1.16
C GLU A 292 24.56 -17.27 1.45
N ILE A 293 24.68 -16.40 0.45
CA ILE A 293 25.37 -15.10 0.60
C ILE A 293 24.65 -14.24 1.63
N VAL A 294 23.32 -14.17 1.56
CA VAL A 294 22.50 -13.41 2.51
C VAL A 294 22.65 -13.97 3.92
N PHE A 295 22.67 -15.29 4.08
CA PHE A 295 22.88 -15.92 5.38
C PHE A 295 24.25 -15.56 5.99
N ASP A 296 25.32 -15.62 5.18
CA ASP A 296 26.68 -15.35 5.63
C ASP A 296 26.93 -13.90 6.09
N VAL A 297 26.20 -12.94 5.51
CA VAL A 297 26.30 -11.51 5.86
C VAL A 297 24.96 -10.92 6.32
N MET A 298 24.14 -11.74 6.98
CA MET A 298 22.75 -11.41 7.35
C MET A 298 22.58 -10.06 8.08
N PRO A 299 23.42 -9.67 9.07
CA PRO A 299 23.25 -8.37 9.75
C PRO A 299 23.34 -7.18 8.80
N PHE A 300 24.22 -7.27 7.80
CA PHE A 300 24.37 -6.26 6.76
C PHE A 300 23.26 -6.37 5.71
N MET A 301 22.92 -7.57 5.26
CA MET A 301 21.90 -7.76 4.23
C MET A 301 20.51 -7.38 4.69
N LYS A 302 20.20 -7.59 5.97
CA LYS A 302 18.98 -7.07 6.59
C LYS A 302 18.78 -5.59 6.24
N ASN A 303 19.80 -4.78 6.46
CA ASN A 303 19.74 -3.36 6.23
C ASN A 303 19.53 -3.00 4.75
N VAL A 304 20.23 -3.71 3.87
CA VAL A 304 20.09 -3.59 2.41
C VAL A 304 18.64 -3.88 1.99
N PHE A 305 18.06 -5.00 2.46
CA PHE A 305 16.69 -5.38 2.15
C PHE A 305 15.65 -4.39 2.69
N SER A 306 15.92 -3.73 3.83
CA SER A 306 15.03 -2.70 4.37
C SER A 306 14.80 -1.56 3.37
N TYR A 307 15.85 -1.11 2.65
CA TYR A 307 15.73 -0.04 1.65
C TYR A 307 14.86 -0.45 0.46
N GLY A 308 15.06 -1.68 -0.04
CA GLY A 308 14.28 -2.21 -1.15
C GLY A 308 12.80 -2.38 -0.78
N MET A 309 12.51 -2.99 0.37
CA MET A 309 11.13 -3.17 0.86
C MET A 309 10.44 -1.85 1.19
N LEU A 310 11.16 -0.88 1.76
CA LEU A 310 10.64 0.46 1.98
C LEU A 310 10.26 1.13 0.65
N SER A 311 11.10 1.01 -0.38
CA SER A 311 10.81 1.58 -1.72
C SER A 311 9.51 1.02 -2.29
N PHE A 312 9.36 -0.31 -2.25
CA PHE A 312 8.15 -0.99 -2.70
C PHE A 312 6.91 -0.58 -1.90
N TYR A 313 7.01 -0.51 -0.58
CA TYR A 313 5.90 -0.09 0.26
C TYR A 313 5.49 1.37 0.03
N LEU A 314 6.45 2.28 -0.17
CA LEU A 314 6.16 3.67 -0.51
C LEU A 314 5.45 3.81 -1.87
N GLU A 315 5.85 3.02 -2.86
CA GLU A 315 5.19 2.99 -4.18
C GLU A 315 3.77 2.42 -4.10
N GLU A 316 3.55 1.39 -3.28
CA GLU A 316 2.20 0.87 -3.00
C GLU A 316 1.31 1.95 -2.36
N LEU A 317 1.84 2.70 -1.39
CA LEU A 317 1.10 3.78 -0.71
C LEU A 317 0.80 4.97 -1.65
N GLU A 318 1.74 5.32 -2.52
CA GLU A 318 1.56 6.39 -3.51
C GLU A 318 0.45 6.04 -4.50
N LYS A 319 0.47 4.82 -5.02
CA LYS A 319 -0.53 4.38 -6.01
C LYS A 319 -1.88 4.09 -5.37
N ASN A 320 -1.91 3.52 -4.16
CA ASN A 320 -3.12 3.14 -3.44
C ASN A 320 -4.10 2.32 -4.32
N SER A 321 -5.24 2.89 -4.74
CA SER A 321 -6.20 2.23 -5.65
C SER A 321 -5.78 2.24 -7.12
N SER A 322 -4.72 2.95 -7.48
CA SER A 322 -4.18 3.04 -8.86
C SER A 322 -3.12 1.98 -9.17
N VAL A 323 -2.97 0.96 -8.31
CA VAL A 323 -2.03 -0.14 -8.52
C VAL A 323 -2.47 -0.96 -9.72
N SER A 324 -1.52 -1.32 -10.59
CA SER A 324 -1.73 -2.07 -11.82
C SER A 324 -0.94 -3.38 -11.82
N ASP A 325 -1.40 -4.41 -12.55
CA ASP A 325 -0.71 -5.71 -12.62
C ASP A 325 0.71 -5.62 -13.22
N GLN A 326 1.06 -4.49 -13.84
CA GLN A 326 2.38 -4.22 -14.41
C GLN A 326 3.34 -3.54 -13.42
N ASP A 327 2.89 -3.28 -12.19
CA ASP A 327 3.70 -2.60 -11.19
C ASP A 327 4.83 -3.49 -10.69
N ARG A 328 6.06 -2.98 -10.76
CA ARG A 328 7.31 -3.72 -10.48
C ARG A 328 7.45 -4.27 -9.06
N PHE A 329 6.64 -3.78 -8.12
CA PHE A 329 6.65 -4.15 -6.70
C PHE A 329 5.64 -5.27 -6.36
N ILE A 330 4.92 -5.80 -7.35
CA ILE A 330 4.06 -6.97 -7.17
C ILE A 330 4.91 -8.23 -7.11
N PHE A 331 4.64 -9.08 -6.13
CA PHE A 331 5.26 -10.39 -6.00
C PHE A 331 4.28 -11.47 -6.43
N ASP A 332 4.72 -12.41 -7.26
CA ASP A 332 4.08 -13.72 -7.26
C ASP A 332 4.50 -14.51 -6.01
N VAL A 333 3.63 -15.39 -5.53
CA VAL A 333 3.84 -16.13 -4.28
C VAL A 333 5.10 -16.98 -4.30
N ASP A 334 5.42 -17.54 -5.45
CA ASP A 334 6.57 -18.42 -5.63
C ASP A 334 7.86 -17.62 -5.49
N THR A 335 7.94 -16.43 -6.05
CA THR A 335 9.04 -15.48 -5.81
C THR A 335 9.08 -15.01 -4.35
N ALA A 336 7.92 -14.64 -3.78
CA ALA A 336 7.82 -14.17 -2.39
C ALA A 336 8.28 -15.23 -1.38
N SER A 337 8.05 -16.51 -1.68
CA SER A 337 8.48 -17.64 -0.83
C SER A 337 10.00 -17.83 -0.75
N GLU A 338 10.75 -17.25 -1.69
CA GLU A 338 12.22 -17.29 -1.72
C GLU A 338 12.87 -16.09 -1.02
N LEU A 339 12.07 -15.16 -0.48
CA LEU A 339 12.59 -14.02 0.26
C LEU A 339 13.34 -14.48 1.53
N PRO A 340 14.54 -13.93 1.82
CA PRO A 340 15.33 -14.40 2.95
C PRO A 340 14.62 -14.20 4.30
N TYR A 341 14.68 -15.20 5.16
CA TYR A 341 14.19 -15.07 6.53
C TYR A 341 15.16 -14.24 7.39
N PHE A 342 14.63 -13.20 8.02
CA PHE A 342 15.35 -12.38 8.99
C PHE A 342 14.67 -12.53 10.36
N PRO A 343 15.32 -13.19 11.34
CA PRO A 343 14.70 -13.43 12.63
C PRO A 343 14.35 -12.13 13.34
N CYS A 344 13.07 -11.95 13.67
CA CYS A 344 12.57 -10.80 14.41
C CYS A 344 11.51 -11.19 15.43
N LEU A 345 11.50 -10.52 16.58
CA LEU A 345 10.38 -10.62 17.52
C LEU A 345 9.36 -9.53 17.20
N PRO A 346 8.05 -9.85 17.12
CA PRO A 346 7.01 -8.89 16.79
C PRO A 346 6.62 -8.03 17.99
N ASN A 347 7.60 -7.37 18.60
CA ASN A 347 7.43 -6.46 19.71
C ASN A 347 8.10 -5.10 19.42
N LYS A 348 7.76 -4.09 20.22
CA LYS A 348 8.18 -2.72 20.00
C LYS A 348 9.70 -2.56 19.90
N ASP A 349 10.44 -3.34 20.69
CA ASP A 349 11.90 -3.22 20.80
C ASP A 349 12.64 -3.91 19.65
N ASN A 350 12.00 -4.86 18.95
CA ASN A 350 12.67 -5.70 17.95
C ASN A 350 12.01 -5.70 16.57
N ILE A 351 10.79 -5.21 16.38
CA ILE A 351 10.09 -5.32 15.09
C ILE A 351 10.84 -4.62 13.95
N LYS A 352 11.47 -3.47 14.25
CA LYS A 352 12.32 -2.72 13.31
C LYS A 352 13.61 -3.43 12.93
N THR A 353 13.92 -4.55 13.62
CA THR A 353 15.03 -5.41 13.22
C THR A 353 14.69 -6.29 12.02
N SER A 354 13.45 -6.29 11.54
CA SER A 354 13.07 -6.96 10.30
C SER A 354 13.16 -5.98 9.12
N PRO A 355 13.73 -6.39 7.97
CA PRO A 355 13.64 -5.58 6.75
C PRO A 355 12.23 -5.48 6.19
N TYR A 356 11.35 -6.38 6.65
CA TYR A 356 9.95 -6.44 6.28
C TYR A 356 9.06 -5.57 7.18
N PHE A 357 9.65 -4.67 7.97
CA PHE A 357 8.92 -3.65 8.71
C PHE A 357 9.20 -2.26 8.10
N PRO A 358 8.46 -1.85 7.06
CA PRO A 358 8.81 -0.70 6.21
C PRO A 358 8.39 0.66 6.80
N LEU A 359 8.19 0.76 8.13
CA LEU A 359 7.71 1.98 8.76
C LEU A 359 8.84 2.82 9.37
N LEU A 360 8.97 4.05 8.88
CA LEU A 360 9.91 5.05 9.38
C LEU A 360 9.30 5.88 10.53
N VAL A 361 8.97 5.22 11.65
CA VAL A 361 8.38 5.85 12.83
C VAL A 361 9.33 5.77 14.01
N ASP A 362 9.57 6.87 14.72
CA ASP A 362 10.39 6.91 15.94
C ASP A 362 9.88 5.93 17.02
N ASP A 363 10.79 5.28 17.76
CA ASP A 363 10.42 4.29 18.79
C ASP A 363 9.47 4.87 19.85
N SER A 364 9.64 6.13 20.24
CA SER A 364 8.74 6.78 21.21
C SER A 364 7.31 6.90 20.69
N ARG A 365 7.12 6.90 19.37
CA ARG A 365 5.82 7.08 18.69
C ARG A 365 5.24 5.79 18.13
N LEU A 366 6.04 4.73 18.06
CA LEU A 366 5.58 3.43 17.62
C LEU A 366 4.58 2.86 18.64
N ASN A 367 3.31 2.82 18.24
CA ASN A 367 2.22 2.19 18.95
C ASN A 367 1.92 0.86 18.25
N LEU A 368 2.67 -0.17 18.65
CA LEU A 368 2.48 -1.53 18.15
C LEU A 368 1.49 -2.28 19.05
N LEU A 369 0.42 -2.79 18.47
CA LEU A 369 -0.33 -3.91 19.03
C LEU A 369 0.37 -5.20 18.55
N PRO A 370 1.11 -5.92 19.41
CA PRO A 370 1.78 -7.15 18.99
C PRO A 370 0.75 -8.24 18.63
N PRO A 371 1.12 -9.25 17.83
CA PRO A 371 0.25 -10.41 17.61
C PRO A 371 0.00 -11.17 18.92
N PRO A 372 -1.15 -11.86 19.07
CA PRO A 372 -1.37 -12.74 20.19
C PRO A 372 -0.50 -13.99 20.10
N GLY A 373 -0.18 -14.58 21.25
CA GLY A 373 0.67 -15.76 21.36
C GLY A 373 2.04 -15.48 21.98
N ASN A 374 2.85 -16.53 22.12
CA ASN A 374 4.15 -16.43 22.79
C ASN A 374 5.16 -15.72 21.87
N ASN A 375 5.86 -14.70 22.38
CA ASN A 375 6.96 -13.95 21.74
C ASN A 375 8.22 -14.81 21.49
N LYS A 376 8.07 -16.00 20.89
CA LYS A 376 9.18 -16.80 20.42
C LYS A 376 9.54 -16.39 19.00
N LEU A 377 10.80 -16.59 18.63
CA LEU A 377 11.24 -16.54 17.24
C LEU A 377 10.55 -17.67 16.49
N SER A 378 9.41 -17.39 15.85
CA SER A 378 8.73 -18.30 14.90
C SER A 378 9.38 -18.16 13.53
N MET A 379 9.38 -19.24 12.74
CA MET A 379 9.81 -19.14 11.34
C MET A 379 8.70 -18.47 10.53
N ASN A 380 8.71 -17.13 10.53
CA ASN A 380 7.83 -16.38 9.66
C ASN A 380 8.28 -16.53 8.20
N GLY A 381 7.32 -16.60 7.29
CA GLY A 381 7.60 -16.78 5.88
C GLY A 381 6.32 -16.93 5.06
N ILE A 382 6.51 -17.04 3.76
CA ILE A 382 5.45 -17.17 2.76
C ILE A 382 5.56 -18.56 2.13
N ASN A 383 4.45 -19.29 2.11
CA ASN A 383 4.32 -20.57 1.42
C ASN A 383 4.42 -20.36 -0.08
N ASN A 384 4.93 -21.35 -0.81
CA ASN A 384 4.83 -21.39 -2.27
C ASN A 384 3.39 -21.71 -2.74
N LEU A 385 3.16 -21.66 -4.05
CA LEU A 385 1.83 -21.89 -4.64
C LEU A 385 1.26 -23.29 -4.33
N GLU A 386 2.10 -24.32 -4.35
CA GLU A 386 1.68 -25.70 -4.05
C GLU A 386 1.12 -25.80 -2.63
N LYS A 387 1.85 -25.26 -1.65
CA LYS A 387 1.44 -25.29 -0.25
C LYS A 387 0.23 -24.37 0.00
N PHE A 388 0.13 -23.24 -0.69
CA PHE A 388 -1.06 -22.39 -0.67
C PHE A 388 -2.31 -23.18 -1.10
N ASN A 389 -2.25 -23.88 -2.25
CA ASN A 389 -3.37 -24.69 -2.75
C ASN A 389 -3.73 -25.85 -1.81
N TYR A 390 -2.71 -26.51 -1.24
CA TYR A 390 -2.91 -27.55 -0.23
C TYR A 390 -3.69 -27.02 0.99
N LEU A 391 -3.29 -25.86 1.52
CA LEU A 391 -3.94 -25.22 2.67
C LEU A 391 -5.32 -24.68 2.32
N PHE A 392 -5.51 -24.13 1.12
CA PHE A 392 -6.81 -23.68 0.64
C PHE A 392 -7.85 -24.82 0.61
N ASN A 393 -7.47 -26.00 0.14
CA ASN A 393 -8.36 -27.16 0.14
C ASN A 393 -8.73 -27.59 1.58
N ILE A 394 -7.81 -27.48 2.53
CA ILE A 394 -8.08 -27.73 3.95
C ILE A 394 -9.02 -26.67 4.52
N TRP A 395 -8.77 -25.39 4.22
CA TRP A 395 -9.56 -24.24 4.67
C TRP A 395 -11.01 -24.29 4.20
N THR A 396 -11.27 -24.93 3.06
CA THR A 396 -12.60 -25.06 2.48
C THR A 396 -13.30 -26.37 2.83
N THR A 397 -12.58 -27.51 2.88
CA THR A 397 -13.21 -28.85 2.96
C THR A 397 -12.67 -29.78 4.05
N CYS A 398 -11.75 -29.32 4.91
CA CYS A 398 -10.96 -30.14 5.85
C CYS A 398 -10.10 -31.21 5.15
N ASN A 399 -9.99 -31.20 3.82
CA ASN A 399 -9.29 -32.24 3.06
C ASN A 399 -8.40 -31.63 1.98
N PRO A 400 -7.08 -31.85 2.02
CA PRO A 400 -6.16 -31.23 1.08
C PRO A 400 -6.34 -31.67 -0.38
N LYS A 401 -7.13 -32.73 -0.65
CA LYS A 401 -7.35 -33.30 -1.98
C LYS A 401 -8.68 -32.90 -2.61
N LYS A 402 -9.51 -32.11 -1.93
CA LYS A 402 -10.84 -31.72 -2.39
C LYS A 402 -10.87 -30.21 -2.60
N ASN A 403 -11.01 -29.79 -3.86
CA ASN A 403 -11.09 -28.39 -4.22
C ASN A 403 -12.49 -28.07 -4.77
N ILE A 404 -13.27 -27.31 -4.02
CA ILE A 404 -14.64 -26.92 -4.41
C ILE A 404 -14.66 -25.94 -5.58
N LEU A 405 -13.54 -25.31 -5.92
CA LEU A 405 -13.38 -24.41 -7.06
C LEU A 405 -12.79 -25.10 -8.30
N ASP A 406 -12.67 -26.42 -8.30
CA ASP A 406 -12.16 -27.16 -9.46
C ASP A 406 -12.95 -26.86 -10.74
N GLY A 407 -12.25 -26.40 -11.78
CA GLY A 407 -12.83 -26.16 -13.10
C GLY A 407 -13.79 -24.97 -13.18
N ILE A 408 -13.72 -24.01 -12.25
CA ILE A 408 -14.30 -22.69 -12.49
C ILE A 408 -13.48 -21.93 -13.53
N SER A 409 -14.09 -20.94 -14.17
CA SER A 409 -13.41 -20.05 -15.10
C SER A 409 -12.76 -18.89 -14.35
N TRP A 410 -11.44 -18.79 -14.43
CA TRP A 410 -10.68 -17.71 -13.77
C TRP A 410 -10.46 -16.44 -14.63
N ASP A 411 -10.81 -16.47 -15.92
CA ASP A 411 -10.63 -15.39 -16.90
C ASP A 411 -11.15 -14.01 -16.45
N LYS A 412 -12.09 -13.97 -15.50
CA LYS A 412 -12.61 -12.74 -14.87
C LYS A 412 -12.98 -12.99 -13.42
N THR A 413 -12.28 -13.88 -12.73
CA THR A 413 -12.57 -14.24 -11.34
C THR A 413 -11.29 -14.37 -10.54
N ALA A 414 -11.29 -13.89 -9.30
CA ALA A 414 -10.16 -14.05 -8.38
C ALA A 414 -10.64 -14.28 -6.95
N LEU A 415 -9.79 -14.93 -6.15
CA LEU A 415 -9.92 -15.06 -4.70
C LEU A 415 -9.18 -13.91 -4.01
N VAL A 416 -9.80 -13.32 -2.99
CA VAL A 416 -9.25 -12.19 -2.22
C VAL A 416 -9.59 -12.32 -0.72
N GLY A 417 -9.00 -11.46 0.11
CA GLY A 417 -9.37 -11.34 1.53
C GLY A 417 -8.68 -12.33 2.45
N ASP A 418 -9.42 -12.93 3.39
CA ASP A 418 -8.86 -13.72 4.50
C ASP A 418 -8.19 -15.04 4.06
N VAL A 419 -8.49 -15.52 2.86
CA VAL A 419 -7.81 -16.68 2.27
C VAL A 419 -6.30 -16.47 2.17
N ILE A 420 -5.87 -15.22 1.94
CA ILE A 420 -4.47 -14.85 1.75
C ILE A 420 -3.68 -15.07 3.05
N PRO A 421 -3.99 -14.41 4.19
CA PRO A 421 -3.30 -14.69 5.45
C PRO A 421 -3.47 -16.15 5.90
N ALA A 422 -4.63 -16.76 5.68
CA ALA A 422 -4.89 -18.13 6.13
C ALA A 422 -3.99 -19.17 5.44
N CYS A 423 -3.73 -19.02 4.14
CA CYS A 423 -3.08 -20.06 3.32
C CYS A 423 -1.67 -19.69 2.84
N ALA A 424 -1.34 -18.39 2.72
CA ALA A 424 -0.04 -17.96 2.21
C ALA A 424 1.07 -17.98 3.28
N LYS A 425 0.73 -18.18 4.55
CA LYS A 425 1.67 -18.09 5.67
C LYS A 425 2.25 -19.45 6.08
N ILE A 426 3.57 -19.50 6.33
CA ILE A 426 4.24 -20.74 6.78
C ILE A 426 3.79 -21.18 8.17
N GLU A 427 3.84 -20.27 9.15
CA GLU A 427 3.52 -20.55 10.56
C GLU A 427 2.73 -19.37 11.15
N HIS A 428 1.60 -19.64 11.80
CA HIS A 428 0.79 -18.63 12.49
C HIS A 428 1.19 -18.52 13.97
N SER A 429 1.27 -17.30 14.52
CA SER A 429 1.78 -17.08 15.90
C SER A 429 0.97 -17.78 17.00
N ILE A 430 -0.30 -18.08 16.69
CA ILE A 430 -1.28 -18.67 17.58
C ILE A 430 -1.47 -20.18 17.37
N GLU A 431 -0.88 -20.79 16.33
CA GLU A 431 -0.93 -22.25 16.13
C GLU A 431 -0.39 -23.02 17.34
N TYR A 432 0.68 -22.52 17.95
CA TYR A 432 1.28 -23.11 19.15
C TYR A 432 0.33 -23.16 20.38
N ILE A 433 -0.72 -22.34 20.41
CA ILE A 433 -1.71 -22.38 21.48
C ILE A 433 -2.52 -23.69 21.40
N LEU A 434 -2.76 -24.19 20.19
CA LEU A 434 -3.47 -25.46 19.96
C LEU A 434 -2.69 -26.66 20.52
N ASP A 435 -1.36 -26.64 20.38
CA ASP A 435 -0.48 -27.74 20.83
C ASP A 435 -0.43 -27.93 22.36
N LYS A 436 -0.70 -26.87 23.13
CA LYS A 436 -0.62 -26.90 24.60
C LYS A 436 -1.85 -27.47 25.28
N GLY A 437 -2.98 -27.54 24.58
CA GLY A 437 -4.26 -27.95 25.17
C GLY A 437 -4.35 -29.44 25.48
N ASN A 438 -3.69 -30.30 24.68
CA ASN A 438 -3.82 -31.75 24.80
C ASN A 438 -2.68 -32.50 24.07
N PRO A 439 -1.81 -33.26 24.77
CA PRO A 439 -0.70 -33.99 24.15
C PRO A 439 -1.14 -35.02 23.10
N GLN A 440 -2.37 -35.55 23.18
CA GLN A 440 -2.91 -36.46 22.18
C GLN A 440 -3.21 -35.76 20.83
N GLU A 441 -3.42 -34.44 20.85
CA GLU A 441 -3.78 -33.67 19.65
C GLU A 441 -2.54 -33.31 18.80
N SER A 442 -1.36 -33.21 19.43
CA SER A 442 -0.08 -33.09 18.71
C SER A 442 0.25 -34.30 17.81
N GLN A 443 -0.50 -35.40 17.95
CA GLN A 443 -0.38 -36.62 17.13
C GLN A 443 -1.34 -36.64 15.94
N LEU A 444 -2.23 -35.65 15.81
CA LEU A 444 -3.13 -35.57 14.65
C LEU A 444 -2.33 -35.31 13.36
N PRO A 445 -2.78 -35.82 12.20
CA PRO A 445 -2.25 -35.39 10.92
C PRO A 445 -2.33 -33.87 10.75
N GLU A 446 -1.30 -33.28 10.13
CA GLU A 446 -1.16 -31.82 9.91
C GLU A 446 -2.45 -31.16 9.39
N HIS A 447 -3.10 -31.77 8.38
CA HIS A 447 -4.32 -31.20 7.80
C HIS A 447 -5.50 -31.10 8.78
N LEU A 448 -5.59 -31.98 9.79
CA LEU A 448 -6.62 -31.91 10.82
C LEU A 448 -6.29 -30.86 11.88
N GLN A 449 -5.02 -30.68 12.21
CA GLN A 449 -4.57 -29.59 13.09
C GLN A 449 -4.90 -28.23 12.44
N MET A 450 -4.59 -28.10 11.15
CA MET A 450 -4.86 -26.89 10.38
C MET A 450 -6.37 -26.65 10.17
N ALA A 451 -7.16 -27.69 9.90
CA ALA A 451 -8.62 -27.55 9.82
C ALA A 451 -9.22 -27.02 11.13
N ARG A 452 -8.72 -27.51 12.29
CA ARG A 452 -9.12 -26.99 13.59
C ARG A 452 -8.71 -25.52 13.76
N PHE A 453 -7.46 -25.19 13.42
CA PHE A 453 -6.97 -23.81 13.46
C PHE A 453 -7.90 -22.86 12.72
N TYR A 454 -8.30 -23.21 11.50
CA TYR A 454 -9.24 -22.42 10.70
C TYR A 454 -10.66 -22.35 11.27
N ASN A 455 -11.11 -23.40 11.94
CA ASN A 455 -12.40 -23.44 12.63
C ASN A 455 -12.42 -22.60 13.91
N GLU A 456 -11.27 -22.38 14.54
CA GLU A 456 -11.17 -21.64 15.80
C GLU A 456 -10.88 -20.16 15.56
N TYR A 457 -9.96 -19.83 14.65
CA TYR A 457 -9.45 -18.46 14.49
C TYR A 457 -9.91 -17.76 13.20
N TYR A 458 -10.46 -18.51 12.24
CA TYR A 458 -11.03 -17.96 11.01
C TYR A 458 -12.53 -18.31 10.90
N TYR A 459 -13.20 -18.63 12.01
CA TYR A 459 -14.57 -19.17 12.02
C TYR A 459 -15.60 -18.27 11.32
N ASP A 460 -15.43 -16.95 11.42
CA ASP A 460 -16.28 -15.90 10.84
C ASP A 460 -15.83 -15.47 9.44
N SER A 461 -14.73 -16.02 8.93
CA SER A 461 -14.18 -15.66 7.64
C SER A 461 -15.00 -16.26 6.50
N GLU A 462 -14.96 -15.62 5.35
CA GLU A 462 -15.66 -16.06 4.13
C GLU A 462 -14.67 -16.25 2.98
N ILE A 463 -15.00 -17.14 2.06
CA ILE A 463 -14.29 -17.28 0.79
C ILE A 463 -14.80 -16.18 -0.13
N LYS A 464 -14.02 -15.12 -0.35
CA LYS A 464 -14.40 -14.00 -1.22
C LYS A 464 -13.90 -14.22 -2.64
N LEU A 465 -14.84 -14.48 -3.54
CA LEU A 465 -14.65 -14.46 -4.99
C LEU A 465 -15.06 -13.08 -5.51
N VAL A 466 -14.19 -12.46 -6.29
CA VAL A 466 -14.49 -11.23 -7.01
C VAL A 466 -14.56 -11.49 -8.50
N THR A 467 -15.49 -10.83 -9.19
CA THR A 467 -15.70 -10.98 -10.63
C THR A 467 -15.66 -9.64 -11.34
N GLN A 468 -14.93 -9.56 -12.45
CA GLN A 468 -14.92 -8.39 -13.32
C GLN A 468 -16.12 -8.47 -14.26
N THR A 469 -17.11 -7.61 -14.05
CA THR A 469 -18.37 -7.62 -14.79
C THR A 469 -18.81 -6.20 -15.08
N ASP A 470 -19.15 -5.93 -16.33
CA ASP A 470 -19.48 -4.57 -16.79
C ASP A 470 -20.90 -4.16 -16.39
N THR A 471 -21.81 -5.13 -16.32
CA THR A 471 -23.23 -4.91 -16.03
C THR A 471 -23.76 -5.89 -14.98
N LEU A 472 -24.94 -5.58 -14.44
CA LEU A 472 -25.63 -6.46 -13.50
C LEU A 472 -26.03 -7.79 -14.15
N GLU A 473 -26.45 -7.77 -15.42
CA GLU A 473 -26.76 -8.96 -16.19
C GLU A 473 -25.57 -9.91 -16.27
N ASP A 474 -24.38 -9.39 -16.61
CA ASP A 474 -23.15 -10.16 -16.68
C ASP A 474 -22.77 -10.75 -15.32
N PHE A 475 -22.96 -9.99 -14.24
CA PHE A 475 -22.74 -10.45 -12.88
C PHE A 475 -23.68 -11.59 -12.48
N ILE A 476 -24.97 -11.51 -12.84
CA ILE A 476 -25.94 -12.56 -12.56
C ILE A 476 -25.56 -13.86 -13.30
N ILE A 477 -25.28 -13.76 -14.60
CA ILE A 477 -24.88 -14.91 -15.42
C ILE A 477 -23.62 -15.55 -14.84
N LYS A 478 -22.59 -14.74 -14.53
CA LYS A 478 -21.32 -15.26 -14.02
C LYS A 478 -21.44 -15.91 -12.66
N SER A 479 -22.21 -15.29 -11.76
CA SER A 479 -22.46 -15.84 -10.42
C SER A 479 -23.17 -17.18 -10.50
N ALA A 480 -24.14 -17.33 -11.39
CA ALA A 480 -24.85 -18.57 -11.58
C ALA A 480 -23.98 -19.71 -12.14
N GLU A 481 -23.10 -19.40 -13.11
CA GLU A 481 -22.10 -20.36 -13.60
C GLU A 481 -21.20 -20.86 -12.46
N LEU A 482 -20.73 -19.95 -11.62
CA LEU A 482 -19.91 -20.26 -10.45
C LEU A 482 -20.68 -21.13 -9.46
N ILE A 483 -21.91 -20.75 -9.09
CA ILE A 483 -22.78 -21.52 -8.19
C ILE A 483 -22.98 -22.94 -8.71
N LYS A 484 -23.36 -23.10 -9.99
CA LYS A 484 -23.59 -24.40 -10.62
C LYS A 484 -22.35 -25.28 -10.52
N LYS A 485 -21.18 -24.71 -10.78
CA LYS A 485 -19.91 -25.46 -10.71
C LYS A 485 -19.52 -25.82 -9.28
N ILE A 486 -19.65 -24.87 -8.35
CA ILE A 486 -19.37 -25.05 -6.92
C ILE A 486 -20.30 -26.13 -6.34
N ASN A 487 -21.60 -26.07 -6.61
CA ASN A 487 -22.58 -27.08 -6.16
C ASN A 487 -22.28 -28.46 -6.73
N SER A 488 -21.89 -28.54 -8.01
CA SER A 488 -21.46 -29.81 -8.62
C SER A 488 -20.23 -30.39 -7.92
N ASN A 489 -19.24 -29.55 -7.58
CA ASN A 489 -18.05 -29.97 -6.87
C ASN A 489 -18.35 -30.37 -5.41
N ILE A 490 -19.24 -29.66 -4.72
CA ILE A 490 -19.73 -30.01 -3.38
C ILE A 490 -20.41 -31.38 -3.42
N SER A 491 -21.34 -31.62 -4.35
CA SER A 491 -21.97 -32.93 -4.53
C SER A 491 -20.93 -34.03 -4.79
N LYS A 492 -19.97 -33.77 -5.70
CA LYS A 492 -18.91 -34.72 -6.05
C LYS A 492 -18.00 -35.08 -4.87
N TYR A 493 -17.57 -34.07 -4.09
CA TYR A 493 -16.51 -34.23 -3.10
C TYR A 493 -17.02 -34.44 -1.68
N LEU A 494 -18.15 -33.83 -1.32
CA LEU A 494 -18.73 -33.88 0.01
C LEU A 494 -19.98 -34.77 0.04
N GLY A 495 -20.73 -34.85 -1.05
CA GLY A 495 -21.88 -35.74 -1.23
C GLY A 495 -23.18 -34.97 -1.50
N GLU A 496 -24.13 -35.63 -2.15
CA GLU A 496 -25.45 -35.05 -2.50
C GLU A 496 -26.24 -34.55 -1.27
N GLU A 497 -26.09 -35.21 -0.11
CA GLU A 497 -26.77 -34.76 1.11
C GLU A 497 -26.35 -33.34 1.51
N ILE A 498 -25.06 -33.02 1.39
CA ILE A 498 -24.51 -31.71 1.73
C ILE A 498 -24.90 -30.70 0.64
N ALA A 499 -24.78 -31.09 -0.63
CA ALA A 499 -25.20 -30.24 -1.75
C ALA A 499 -26.67 -29.80 -1.64
N SER A 500 -27.55 -30.68 -1.16
CA SER A 500 -28.98 -30.37 -0.96
C SER A 500 -29.26 -29.36 0.16
N LYS A 501 -28.28 -29.09 1.04
CA LYS A 501 -28.36 -28.14 2.17
C LYS A 501 -27.72 -26.80 1.84
N ILE A 502 -27.17 -26.64 0.63
CA ILE A 502 -26.59 -25.38 0.19
C ILE A 502 -27.72 -24.42 -0.16
N GLU A 503 -27.69 -23.26 0.50
CA GLU A 503 -28.59 -22.15 0.26
C GLU A 503 -27.82 -21.06 -0.49
N VAL A 504 -28.49 -20.44 -1.45
CA VAL A 504 -27.96 -19.29 -2.19
C VAL A 504 -28.87 -18.12 -1.90
N GLU A 505 -28.27 -17.01 -1.51
CA GLU A 505 -28.98 -15.76 -1.23
C GLU A 505 -28.22 -14.56 -1.80
N SER A 506 -28.91 -13.42 -1.94
CA SER A 506 -28.24 -12.15 -2.23
C SER A 506 -28.13 -11.33 -0.96
N GLU A 507 -26.95 -10.80 -0.68
CA GLU A 507 -26.77 -9.75 0.30
C GLU A 507 -26.63 -8.41 -0.44
N LYS A 508 -27.43 -7.41 -0.02
CA LYS A 508 -27.55 -6.15 -0.73
C LYS A 508 -27.37 -4.99 0.23
N ASN A 509 -26.50 -4.07 -0.14
CA ASN A 509 -26.28 -2.83 0.58
C ASN A 509 -26.79 -1.67 -0.29
N LEU A 510 -27.69 -0.87 0.27
CA LEU A 510 -28.23 0.30 -0.41
C LEU A 510 -27.73 1.56 0.27
N THR A 511 -26.91 2.32 -0.44
CA THR A 511 -26.45 3.64 0.00
C THR A 511 -27.12 4.71 -0.85
N ILE A 512 -27.76 5.68 -0.19
CA ILE A 512 -28.36 6.84 -0.84
C ILE A 512 -27.53 8.07 -0.47
N TYR A 513 -26.85 8.62 -1.47
CA TYR A 513 -26.14 9.88 -1.38
C TYR A 513 -27.09 11.02 -1.68
N LEU A 514 -27.08 12.05 -0.85
CA LEU A 514 -27.91 13.23 -1.04
C LEU A 514 -27.18 14.51 -0.65
N THR A 515 -27.47 15.61 -1.34
CA THR A 515 -26.94 16.91 -0.93
C THR A 515 -27.68 17.42 0.30
N GLU A 516 -27.02 18.29 1.07
CA GLU A 516 -27.60 18.89 2.28
C GLU A 516 -28.94 19.59 1.99
N ASP A 517 -29.04 20.33 0.88
CA ASP A 517 -30.27 20.97 0.41
C ASP A 517 -31.45 19.99 0.26
N VAL A 518 -31.18 18.77 -0.21
CA VAL A 518 -32.22 17.74 -0.37
C VAL A 518 -32.66 17.21 0.99
N ALA A 519 -31.70 16.95 1.89
CA ALA A 519 -31.99 16.51 3.25
C ALA A 519 -32.94 17.50 3.94
N GLU A 520 -32.57 18.78 3.94
CA GLU A 520 -33.34 19.85 4.56
C GLU A 520 -34.74 19.98 3.96
N HIS A 521 -34.84 19.85 2.63
CA HIS A 521 -36.12 19.94 1.94
C HIS A 521 -37.07 18.79 2.33
N ILE A 522 -36.59 17.55 2.38
CA ILE A 522 -37.39 16.38 2.81
C ILE A 522 -37.86 16.59 4.25
N ILE A 523 -36.94 16.96 5.13
CA ILE A 523 -37.20 17.22 6.53
C ILE A 523 -38.29 18.27 6.73
N LYS A 524 -38.16 19.42 6.05
CA LYS A 524 -39.10 20.54 6.15
C LYS A 524 -40.49 20.15 5.64
N ASN A 525 -40.56 19.48 4.49
CA ASN A 525 -41.83 19.10 3.88
C ASN A 525 -42.56 18.02 4.69
N LYS A 526 -41.83 17.04 5.22
CA LYS A 526 -42.38 15.96 6.04
C LYS A 526 -42.60 16.39 7.49
N LYS A 527 -42.24 17.62 7.85
CA LYS A 527 -42.37 18.19 9.21
C LYS A 527 -41.70 17.28 10.25
N ILE A 528 -40.55 16.71 9.89
CA ILE A 528 -39.79 15.85 10.80
C ILE A 528 -39.28 16.74 11.94
N LYS A 529 -39.50 16.29 13.18
CA LYS A 529 -38.94 16.95 14.36
C LYS A 529 -37.63 16.24 14.69
N TYR A 530 -36.55 16.99 14.74
CA TYR A 530 -35.20 16.46 14.93
C TYR A 530 -34.31 17.49 15.62
N LYS A 531 -33.16 17.03 16.11
CA LYS A 531 -32.15 17.87 16.77
C LYS A 531 -31.10 18.35 15.77
N ASP A 532 -30.66 17.45 14.90
CA ASP A 532 -29.70 17.59 13.81
C ASP A 532 -30.08 16.67 12.63
N ILE A 533 -29.59 16.98 11.42
CA ILE A 533 -29.98 16.29 10.19
C ILE A 533 -29.67 14.78 10.29
N GLU A 534 -28.57 14.42 10.96
CA GLU A 534 -28.16 13.03 11.25
C GLU A 534 -29.26 12.25 11.99
N HIS A 535 -29.93 12.84 12.99
CA HIS A 535 -31.04 12.17 13.64
C HIS A 535 -32.29 12.07 12.75
N ALA A 536 -32.49 13.03 11.85
CA ALA A 536 -33.64 13.05 10.96
C ALA A 536 -33.59 11.95 9.90
N ILE A 537 -32.40 11.70 9.32
CA ILE A 537 -32.20 10.69 8.26
C ILE A 537 -32.41 9.26 8.76
N GLU A 538 -32.22 9.00 10.06
CA GLU A 538 -32.50 7.71 10.68
C GLU A 538 -33.99 7.43 10.90
N THR A 539 -34.86 8.45 10.76
CA THR A 539 -36.29 8.23 10.97
C THR A 539 -36.91 7.46 9.80
N ASN A 540 -37.74 6.46 10.08
CA ASN A 540 -38.50 5.73 9.06
C ASN A 540 -39.31 6.68 8.14
N THR A 541 -39.75 7.83 8.65
CA THR A 541 -40.45 8.86 7.87
C THR A 541 -39.56 9.43 6.76
N PHE A 542 -38.29 9.74 7.08
CA PHE A 542 -37.31 10.17 6.09
C PHE A 542 -37.00 9.05 5.10
N LYS A 543 -36.65 7.87 5.61
CA LYS A 543 -36.30 6.70 4.78
C LYS A 543 -37.41 6.34 3.79
N SER A 544 -38.68 6.45 4.19
CA SER A 544 -39.83 6.03 3.39
C SER A 544 -40.00 6.76 2.05
N ASP A 545 -39.65 8.05 1.99
CA ASP A 545 -39.82 8.83 0.76
C ASP A 545 -38.79 8.42 -0.31
N LEU A 546 -37.54 8.26 0.10
CA LEU A 546 -36.45 7.83 -0.78
C LEU A 546 -36.55 6.34 -1.10
N PHE A 547 -37.05 5.52 -0.16
CA PHE A 547 -37.32 4.11 -0.39
C PHE A 547 -38.35 3.86 -1.49
N TYR A 548 -39.44 4.64 -1.53
CA TYR A 548 -40.43 4.53 -2.61
C TYR A 548 -39.79 4.80 -4.00
N ARG A 549 -38.90 5.79 -4.08
CA ARG A 549 -38.17 6.11 -5.32
C ARG A 549 -37.22 5.00 -5.73
N TYR A 550 -36.52 4.41 -4.77
CA TYR A 550 -35.72 3.21 -4.97
C TYR A 550 -36.56 2.06 -5.52
N MET A 551 -37.72 1.76 -4.94
CA MET A 551 -38.62 0.70 -5.41
C MET A 551 -39.04 0.91 -6.87
N MET A 552 -39.42 2.13 -7.24
CA MET A 552 -39.84 2.46 -8.61
C MET A 552 -38.69 2.31 -9.61
N TRP A 553 -37.51 2.84 -9.27
CA TRP A 553 -36.32 2.67 -10.11
C TRP A 553 -35.95 1.20 -10.27
N LYS A 554 -35.95 0.46 -9.15
CA LYS A 554 -35.60 -0.96 -9.13
C LYS A 554 -36.56 -1.79 -9.96
N ALA A 555 -37.87 -1.53 -9.89
CA ALA A 555 -38.86 -2.22 -10.73
C ALA A 555 -38.57 -2.05 -12.24
N ILE A 556 -38.27 -0.82 -12.68
CA ILE A 556 -37.93 -0.52 -14.08
C ILE A 556 -36.62 -1.20 -14.48
N ARG A 557 -35.58 -1.11 -13.63
CA ARG A 557 -34.29 -1.74 -13.89
C ARG A 557 -34.43 -3.25 -13.99
N ASP A 558 -35.11 -3.85 -13.03
CA ASP A 558 -35.27 -5.30 -12.91
C ASP A 558 -36.11 -5.87 -14.06
N GLU A 559 -37.11 -5.14 -14.55
CA GLU A 559 -37.84 -5.49 -15.78
C GLU A 559 -36.89 -5.55 -17.00
N ASN A 560 -36.08 -4.51 -17.21
CA ASN A 560 -35.11 -4.47 -18.31
C ASN A 560 -34.03 -5.57 -18.23
N VAL A 561 -33.56 -5.86 -17.00
CA VAL A 561 -32.58 -6.92 -16.74
C VAL A 561 -33.21 -8.29 -16.97
N SER A 562 -34.41 -8.51 -16.44
CA SER A 562 -35.16 -9.76 -16.57
C SER A 562 -35.46 -10.09 -18.04
N GLU A 563 -35.88 -9.11 -18.85
CA GLU A 563 -36.10 -9.32 -20.30
C GLU A 563 -34.85 -9.83 -21.02
N LYS A 564 -33.66 -9.34 -20.66
CA LYS A 564 -32.39 -9.81 -21.24
C LYS A 564 -31.98 -11.19 -20.73
N LEU A 565 -32.35 -11.53 -19.50
CA LEU A 565 -32.03 -12.79 -18.84
C LEU A 565 -33.03 -13.92 -19.13
N GLU A 566 -34.19 -13.64 -19.71
CA GLU A 566 -35.25 -14.63 -19.94
C GLU A 566 -34.76 -15.86 -20.74
N GLN A 567 -33.78 -15.68 -21.63
CA GLN A 567 -33.15 -16.78 -22.39
C GLN A 567 -32.33 -17.76 -21.53
N TYR A 568 -31.99 -17.40 -20.28
CA TYR A 568 -31.18 -18.18 -19.35
C TYR A 568 -31.96 -18.74 -18.15
N LYS A 569 -33.27 -18.46 -18.08
CA LYS A 569 -34.13 -18.80 -16.94
C LYS A 569 -34.31 -20.31 -16.71
N GLU A 570 -34.17 -21.12 -17.75
CA GLU A 570 -34.16 -22.58 -17.63
C GLU A 570 -32.87 -23.10 -16.98
N ASP A 571 -31.77 -22.34 -17.08
CA ASP A 571 -30.44 -22.73 -16.63
C ASP A 571 -30.05 -22.11 -15.27
N ILE A 572 -30.67 -20.98 -14.91
CA ILE A 572 -30.28 -20.14 -13.78
C ILE A 572 -31.52 -19.68 -13.01
N ASP A 573 -31.56 -19.96 -11.71
CA ASP A 573 -32.45 -19.27 -10.77
C ASP A 573 -31.77 -17.96 -10.33
N TYR A 574 -32.34 -16.82 -10.71
CA TYR A 574 -31.82 -15.49 -10.39
C TYR A 574 -32.86 -14.60 -9.69
N ASP A 575 -33.99 -15.15 -9.26
CA ASP A 575 -35.09 -14.36 -8.66
C ASP A 575 -34.64 -13.65 -7.37
N PHE A 576 -33.77 -14.30 -6.59
CA PHE A 576 -33.20 -13.74 -5.36
C PHE A 576 -32.40 -12.44 -5.63
N MET A 577 -31.86 -12.25 -6.83
CA MET A 577 -31.12 -11.04 -7.22
C MET A 577 -32.02 -9.79 -7.33
N PHE A 578 -33.33 -9.95 -7.48
CA PHE A 578 -34.28 -8.83 -7.57
C PHE A 578 -34.94 -8.42 -6.25
N GLU A 579 -34.65 -9.13 -5.15
CA GLU A 579 -35.18 -8.75 -3.84
C GLU A 579 -34.82 -7.30 -3.44
N LEU A 580 -35.78 -6.61 -2.83
CA LEU A 580 -35.60 -5.25 -2.33
C LEU A 580 -34.77 -5.25 -1.04
N VAL A 581 -33.91 -4.25 -0.88
CA VAL A 581 -33.28 -3.95 0.42
C VAL A 581 -34.35 -3.51 1.42
N SER A 582 -34.22 -3.95 2.67
CA SER A 582 -35.12 -3.50 3.73
C SER A 582 -34.95 -1.99 3.95
N ILE A 583 -36.04 -1.27 4.22
CA ILE A 583 -35.99 0.16 4.56
C ILE A 583 -35.07 0.47 5.75
N GLN A 584 -34.87 -0.50 6.65
CA GLN A 584 -34.01 -0.35 7.83
C GLN A 584 -32.53 -0.42 7.46
N ASP A 585 -32.18 -1.14 6.40
CA ASP A 585 -30.82 -1.43 5.95
C ASP A 585 -30.34 -0.41 4.88
N ILE A 586 -31.03 0.73 4.79
CA ILE A 586 -30.65 1.82 3.90
C ILE A 586 -29.74 2.78 4.66
N ASP A 587 -28.54 2.94 4.10
CA ASP A 587 -27.56 3.92 4.54
C ASP A 587 -27.76 5.24 3.80
N PHE A 588 -27.73 6.33 4.54
CA PHE A 588 -27.81 7.68 3.99
C PHE A 588 -26.49 8.41 4.19
N VAL A 589 -25.95 8.97 3.12
CA VAL A 589 -24.71 9.76 3.17
C VAL A 589 -25.01 11.15 2.66
N ILE A 590 -24.82 12.14 3.52
CA ILE A 590 -24.97 13.55 3.16
C ILE A 590 -23.62 14.04 2.64
N VAL A 591 -23.63 14.59 1.43
CA VAL A 591 -22.42 15.05 0.74
C VAL A 591 -22.60 16.48 0.25
N GLU A 592 -21.52 17.24 0.19
CA GLU A 592 -21.52 18.55 -0.48
C GLU A 592 -21.74 18.36 -1.99
N ASP A 593 -20.99 17.42 -2.57
CA ASP A 593 -21.08 17.03 -3.98
C ASP A 593 -21.30 15.53 -4.11
N LEU A 594 -22.16 15.12 -5.06
CA LEU A 594 -22.36 13.71 -5.33
C LEU A 594 -21.06 13.05 -5.83
N PRO A 595 -20.73 11.83 -5.35
CA PRO A 595 -19.53 11.16 -5.81
C PRO A 595 -19.63 10.78 -7.30
N LYS A 596 -18.49 10.76 -7.99
CA LYS A 596 -18.44 10.45 -9.42
C LYS A 596 -18.69 8.96 -9.63
N ILE A 597 -19.54 8.62 -10.60
CA ILE A 597 -19.95 7.24 -10.91
C ILE A 597 -18.72 6.34 -11.20
N ASN A 598 -17.70 6.88 -11.86
CA ASN A 598 -16.50 6.11 -12.23
C ASN A 598 -15.64 5.66 -11.03
N ASP A 599 -15.89 6.19 -9.84
CA ASP A 599 -15.06 5.92 -8.65
C ASP A 599 -15.65 4.84 -7.73
N MET A 600 -16.79 4.21 -8.10
CA MET A 600 -17.51 3.28 -7.23
C MET A 600 -17.96 2.00 -7.98
N ASN A 601 -17.96 0.86 -7.29
CA ASN A 601 -18.44 -0.42 -7.82
C ASN A 601 -19.91 -0.64 -7.46
N GLY A 602 -20.77 -0.97 -8.44
CA GLY A 602 -22.18 -1.30 -8.20
C GLY A 602 -23.12 -0.71 -9.25
N THR A 603 -24.43 -0.76 -8.97
CA THR A 603 -25.43 -0.11 -9.84
C THR A 603 -25.80 1.27 -9.32
N PHE A 604 -25.76 2.27 -10.19
CA PHE A 604 -25.98 3.67 -9.85
C PHE A 604 -27.23 4.23 -10.51
N TYR A 605 -27.91 5.09 -9.77
CA TYR A 605 -29.00 5.89 -10.31
C TYR A 605 -28.99 7.27 -9.68
N SER A 606 -28.73 8.30 -10.48
CA SER A 606 -28.72 9.68 -10.03
C SER A 606 -29.93 10.43 -10.58
N PHE A 607 -30.53 11.28 -9.75
CA PHE A 607 -31.69 12.07 -10.14
C PHE A 607 -31.72 13.42 -9.42
N LYS A 608 -32.51 14.35 -9.95
CA LYS A 608 -32.76 15.64 -9.31
C LYS A 608 -34.05 15.60 -8.51
N TYR A 609 -33.92 15.84 -7.22
CA TYR A 609 -35.02 16.03 -6.29
C TYR A 609 -35.62 17.42 -6.49
N ILE A 610 -36.49 17.58 -7.50
CA ILE A 610 -37.41 18.73 -7.64
C ILE A 610 -38.81 18.16 -7.81
N ASN A 611 -39.77 18.63 -7.00
CA ASN A 611 -41.22 18.46 -7.12
C ASN A 611 -41.69 17.47 -8.22
N PHE A 612 -41.72 16.18 -7.86
CA PHE A 612 -42.43 15.05 -8.47
C PHE A 612 -42.31 14.75 -9.98
N VAL A 613 -41.66 15.55 -10.82
CA VAL A 613 -41.74 15.33 -12.29
C VAL A 613 -40.41 15.64 -12.99
N ASN A 614 -39.51 14.66 -13.06
CA ASN A 614 -39.05 14.04 -14.31
C ASN A 614 -37.88 13.08 -14.08
N ILE A 615 -38.02 11.92 -14.73
CA ILE A 615 -37.09 10.80 -14.79
C ILE A 615 -36.41 10.95 -16.15
N ASP A 616 -35.22 11.52 -16.15
CA ASP A 616 -34.10 11.24 -17.07
C ASP A 616 -33.14 12.44 -17.11
N THR A 617 -31.88 12.15 -16.80
CA THR A 617 -30.69 12.97 -17.08
C THR A 617 -30.87 14.47 -16.88
N THR A 618 -30.80 14.94 -15.63
CA THR A 618 -30.67 16.38 -15.37
C THR A 618 -29.19 16.74 -15.24
N GLU A 619 -28.76 17.78 -15.95
CA GLU A 619 -27.59 18.57 -15.54
C GLU A 619 -27.70 18.86 -14.02
N ASN A 620 -26.70 18.40 -13.25
CA ASN A 620 -26.58 18.51 -11.79
C ASN A 620 -27.61 17.67 -10.99
N PRO A 621 -27.42 16.34 -10.87
CA PRO A 621 -28.16 15.52 -9.91
C PRO A 621 -27.84 15.95 -8.46
N ASN A 622 -28.78 15.75 -7.54
CA ASN A 622 -28.61 16.04 -6.12
C ASN A 622 -29.00 14.86 -5.20
N VAL A 623 -29.41 13.74 -5.78
CA VAL A 623 -29.53 12.44 -5.12
C VAL A 623 -28.89 11.37 -6.01
N MET A 624 -28.20 10.41 -5.41
CA MET A 624 -27.70 9.22 -6.06
C MET A 624 -27.96 7.99 -5.21
N ILE A 625 -28.59 6.99 -5.82
CA ILE A 625 -28.81 5.67 -5.26
C ILE A 625 -27.68 4.77 -5.76
N HIS A 626 -27.05 4.07 -4.83
CA HIS A 626 -26.01 3.09 -5.08
C HIS A 626 -26.42 1.76 -4.43
N GLU A 627 -26.74 0.76 -5.26
CA GLU A 627 -27.02 -0.59 -4.79
C GLU A 627 -25.82 -1.49 -5.12
N HIS A 628 -25.20 -2.02 -4.07
CA HIS A 628 -24.21 -3.08 -4.16
C HIS A 628 -24.88 -4.43 -3.87
N THR A 629 -24.60 -5.43 -4.70
CA THR A 629 -25.17 -6.77 -4.58
C THR A 629 -24.05 -7.81 -4.57
N ASP A 630 -24.05 -8.64 -3.54
CA ASP A 630 -23.25 -9.84 -3.41
C ASP A 630 -24.14 -11.07 -3.50
N VAL A 631 -23.56 -12.17 -3.98
CA VAL A 631 -24.18 -13.50 -3.93
C VAL A 631 -23.47 -14.32 -2.86
N VAL A 632 -24.22 -14.88 -1.92
CA VAL A 632 -23.66 -15.68 -0.83
C VAL A 632 -24.17 -17.10 -0.88
N ILE A 633 -23.24 -18.05 -0.92
CA ILE A 633 -23.50 -19.49 -0.84
C ILE A 633 -23.26 -19.92 0.62
N LYS A 634 -24.31 -20.37 1.29
CA LYS A 634 -24.32 -20.74 2.71
C LYS A 634 -24.59 -22.24 2.87
N ASP A 635 -23.92 -22.86 3.83
CA ASP A 635 -24.28 -24.21 4.30
C ASP A 635 -25.30 -24.08 5.43
N SER A 636 -26.58 -24.38 5.14
CA SER A 636 -27.67 -24.32 6.13
C SER A 636 -27.48 -25.29 7.30
N SER A 637 -26.63 -26.32 7.13
CA SER A 637 -26.35 -27.32 8.16
C SER A 637 -25.27 -26.92 9.16
N LYS A 638 -24.51 -25.85 8.87
CA LYS A 638 -23.42 -25.29 9.70
C LYS A 638 -22.38 -26.34 10.13
N GLY A 639 -22.01 -27.28 9.26
CA GLY A 639 -21.15 -28.39 9.66
C GLY A 639 -20.23 -29.00 8.61
N ASP A 640 -20.54 -28.87 7.31
CA ASP A 640 -19.90 -29.68 6.29
C ASP A 640 -19.08 -28.85 5.27
N ILE A 641 -19.47 -27.59 5.02
CA ILE A 641 -18.61 -26.58 4.41
C ILE A 641 -18.16 -25.62 5.51
N ILE A 642 -16.85 -25.40 5.60
CA ILE A 642 -16.26 -24.66 6.71
C ILE A 642 -16.60 -23.16 6.66
N LYS A 643 -16.77 -22.61 5.45
CA LYS A 643 -16.86 -21.17 5.18
C LYS A 643 -17.93 -20.88 4.14
N ASN A 644 -18.68 -19.78 4.34
CA ASN A 644 -19.55 -19.25 3.29
C ASN A 644 -18.71 -18.77 2.12
N ILE A 645 -19.28 -18.81 0.90
CA ILE A 645 -18.65 -18.26 -0.30
C ILE A 645 -19.41 -17.00 -0.69
N ARG A 646 -18.73 -15.87 -0.75
CA ARG A 646 -19.26 -14.59 -1.22
C ARG A 646 -18.72 -14.31 -2.61
N ILE A 647 -19.60 -13.99 -3.55
CA ILE A 647 -19.27 -13.57 -4.91
C ILE A 647 -19.66 -12.11 -5.05
N SER A 648 -18.70 -11.26 -5.37
CA SER A 648 -18.87 -9.81 -5.51
C SER A 648 -18.50 -9.34 -6.93
N SER A 649 -19.15 -8.29 -7.42
CA SER A 649 -18.71 -7.59 -8.63
C SER A 649 -17.73 -6.47 -8.29
N ILE A 650 -16.65 -6.36 -9.08
CA ILE A 650 -15.68 -5.26 -8.99
C ILE A 650 -15.71 -4.34 -10.21
N GLY A 651 -16.72 -4.46 -11.07
CA GLY A 651 -16.81 -3.66 -12.28
C GLY A 651 -15.62 -3.92 -13.23
N ASN A 652 -15.05 -2.81 -13.71
CA ASN A 652 -13.85 -2.76 -14.56
C ASN A 652 -12.54 -2.63 -13.78
N GLN A 653 -12.57 -2.70 -12.45
CA GLN A 653 -11.38 -2.58 -11.62
C GLN A 653 -10.49 -3.82 -11.80
N SER A 654 -9.16 -3.65 -11.83
CA SER A 654 -8.22 -4.78 -11.80
C SER A 654 -8.27 -5.48 -10.43
N PHE A 655 -8.00 -6.80 -10.40
CA PHE A 655 -7.99 -7.54 -9.13
C PHE A 655 -6.99 -6.98 -8.13
N ILE A 656 -5.81 -6.56 -8.60
CA ILE A 656 -4.78 -5.98 -7.73
C ILE A 656 -5.17 -4.61 -7.17
N SER A 657 -5.89 -3.78 -7.93
CA SER A 657 -6.44 -2.51 -7.46
C SER A 657 -7.52 -2.74 -6.40
N TYR A 658 -8.37 -3.76 -6.59
CA TYR A 658 -9.34 -4.15 -5.57
C TYR A 658 -8.66 -4.71 -4.30
N ALA A 659 -7.61 -5.52 -4.48
CA ALA A 659 -6.81 -6.07 -3.39
C ALA A 659 -6.05 -4.98 -2.62
N SER A 660 -5.52 -3.95 -3.30
CA SER A 660 -4.80 -2.84 -2.65
C SER A 660 -5.70 -1.96 -1.78
N ALA A 661 -7.00 -1.95 -2.08
CA ALA A 661 -8.01 -1.23 -1.29
C ALA A 661 -8.45 -1.99 -0.03
N GLN A 662 -8.03 -3.25 0.16
CA GLN A 662 -8.39 -4.02 1.34
C GLN A 662 -7.86 -3.34 2.63
N PRO A 663 -8.63 -3.35 3.73
CA PRO A 663 -8.27 -2.64 4.96
C PRO A 663 -6.91 -3.07 5.50
N HIS A 664 -6.71 -4.38 5.65
CA HIS A 664 -5.51 -4.95 6.27
C HIS A 664 -4.40 -5.16 5.26
N GLY A 665 -3.18 -4.73 5.59
CA GLY A 665 -2.00 -4.98 4.76
C GLY A 665 -1.83 -6.47 4.43
N VAL A 666 -2.17 -7.37 5.35
CA VAL A 666 -2.05 -8.83 5.20
C VAL A 666 -3.05 -9.45 4.20
N THR A 667 -4.15 -8.78 3.89
CA THR A 667 -5.16 -9.29 2.91
C THR A 667 -4.98 -8.68 1.52
N ARG A 668 -3.94 -7.86 1.31
CA ARG A 668 -3.63 -7.20 0.02
C ARG A 668 -2.92 -8.13 -0.96
N GLY A 669 -3.66 -9.11 -1.43
CA GLY A 669 -3.26 -10.03 -2.48
C GLY A 669 -4.48 -10.66 -3.15
N TYR A 670 -4.26 -11.30 -4.30
CA TYR A 670 -5.31 -12.03 -5.00
C TYR A 670 -4.78 -13.28 -5.69
N TYR A 671 -5.62 -14.30 -5.80
CA TYR A 671 -5.33 -15.54 -6.52
C TYR A 671 -6.27 -15.70 -7.70
N ASN A 672 -5.73 -15.89 -8.91
CA ASN A 672 -6.49 -15.96 -10.16
C ASN A 672 -6.57 -17.38 -10.74
N GLY A 673 -6.45 -18.43 -9.92
CA GLY A 673 -6.44 -19.81 -10.41
C GLY A 673 -5.10 -20.31 -10.91
N GLU A 674 -4.26 -19.42 -11.43
CA GLU A 674 -2.92 -19.77 -11.93
C GLU A 674 -1.85 -19.43 -10.91
N ASN A 675 -1.91 -18.24 -10.32
CA ASN A 675 -0.90 -17.77 -9.37
C ASN A 675 -1.52 -16.87 -8.29
N LEU A 676 -0.80 -16.71 -7.19
CA LEU A 676 -1.14 -15.79 -6.10
C LEU A 676 -0.21 -14.58 -6.17
N TYR A 677 -0.79 -13.39 -6.23
CA TYR A 677 -0.07 -12.13 -6.29
C TYR A 677 -0.23 -11.38 -4.97
N LEU A 678 0.88 -10.86 -4.44
CA LEU A 678 0.99 -10.22 -3.14
C LEU A 678 1.56 -8.82 -3.28
N LEU A 679 0.96 -7.86 -2.56
CA LEU A 679 1.50 -6.51 -2.44
C LEU A 679 2.57 -6.44 -1.34
N PRO A 680 3.47 -5.43 -1.40
CA PRO A 680 4.53 -5.24 -0.42
C PRO A 680 4.03 -5.23 1.04
N SER A 681 2.87 -4.62 1.32
CA SER A 681 2.26 -4.64 2.65
C SER A 681 1.89 -6.05 3.11
N CYS A 682 1.42 -6.89 2.20
CA CYS A 682 1.04 -8.28 2.47
C CYS A 682 2.28 -9.12 2.74
N VAL A 683 3.31 -9.01 1.88
CA VAL A 683 4.62 -9.63 2.10
C VAL A 683 5.17 -9.23 3.47
N CYS A 684 5.21 -7.93 3.77
CA CYS A 684 5.67 -7.41 5.06
C CYS A 684 4.90 -8.02 6.24
N SER A 685 3.57 -8.10 6.14
CA SER A 685 2.71 -8.64 7.19
C SER A 685 2.92 -10.14 7.43
N LEU A 686 3.05 -10.93 6.35
CA LEU A 686 3.27 -12.38 6.43
C LEU A 686 4.65 -12.71 7.02
N MET A 687 5.67 -11.90 6.69
CA MET A 687 7.04 -12.05 7.18
C MET A 687 7.24 -11.56 8.63
N THR A 688 6.36 -10.69 9.15
CA THR A 688 6.53 -10.09 10.49
C THR A 688 5.43 -10.42 11.49
N ASN A 689 4.30 -10.96 11.07
CA ASN A 689 3.04 -11.04 11.84
C ASN A 689 2.47 -9.68 12.22
N VAL A 690 2.87 -8.59 11.56
CA VAL A 690 2.41 -7.24 11.88
C VAL A 690 1.95 -6.54 10.61
N SER A 691 0.68 -6.15 10.56
CA SER A 691 0.19 -5.27 9.49
C SER A 691 0.78 -3.87 9.65
N PRO A 692 1.46 -3.32 8.63
CA PRO A 692 2.09 -2.00 8.71
C PRO A 692 1.05 -0.87 8.76
N ASP A 693 -0.14 -1.09 8.20
CA ASP A 693 -1.23 -0.12 8.14
C ASP A 693 -2.62 -0.78 8.17
N ILE A 694 -3.65 0.05 8.36
CA ILE A 694 -5.06 -0.28 8.23
C ILE A 694 -5.71 0.84 7.41
N ARG A 695 -6.25 0.52 6.23
CA ARG A 695 -6.90 1.45 5.28
C ARG A 695 -8.42 1.40 5.41
N GLY A 696 -9.10 2.41 4.83
CA GLY A 696 -10.50 2.25 4.42
C GLY A 696 -11.59 2.66 5.42
N HIS A 697 -11.30 3.38 6.50
CA HIS A 697 -12.34 3.80 7.44
C HIS A 697 -12.29 5.30 7.69
N LYS A 698 -13.06 6.06 6.91
CA LYS A 698 -13.34 7.47 7.22
C LYS A 698 -14.60 7.66 8.06
N ASP A 699 -15.52 6.69 8.06
CA ASP A 699 -16.92 7.02 8.36
C ASP A 699 -17.55 6.28 9.57
N SER A 700 -16.88 5.32 10.22
CA SER A 700 -17.32 4.90 11.56
C SER A 700 -16.22 4.32 12.45
N TYR A 701 -16.21 4.82 13.69
CA TYR A 701 -15.33 4.43 14.80
C TYR A 701 -15.36 2.92 15.09
N ASP A 702 -16.57 2.34 15.15
CA ASP A 702 -16.75 0.93 15.53
C ASP A 702 -16.17 -0.04 14.49
N ASN A 703 -16.16 0.36 13.21
CA ASN A 703 -15.63 -0.47 12.14
C ASN A 703 -14.11 -0.64 12.23
N VAL A 704 -13.36 0.41 12.57
CA VAL A 704 -11.89 0.32 12.72
C VAL A 704 -11.52 -0.64 13.85
N ILE A 705 -12.19 -0.51 14.99
CA ILE A 705 -11.90 -1.30 16.18
C ILE A 705 -12.23 -2.78 15.96
N ASN A 706 -13.36 -3.08 15.32
CA ASN A 706 -13.73 -4.44 14.94
C ASN A 706 -12.73 -5.05 13.96
N GLU A 707 -12.24 -4.28 12.99
CA GLU A 707 -11.23 -4.75 12.04
C GLU A 707 -9.87 -5.02 12.71
N ILE A 708 -9.43 -4.16 13.64
CA ILE A 708 -8.24 -4.42 14.47
C ILE A 708 -8.41 -5.72 15.26
N TYR A 709 -9.58 -5.91 15.89
CA TYR A 709 -9.88 -7.10 16.67
C TYR A 709 -9.87 -8.37 15.82
N LYS A 710 -10.53 -8.38 14.65
CA LYS A 710 -10.52 -9.51 13.71
C LYS A 710 -9.11 -9.89 13.29
N LEU A 711 -8.29 -8.90 12.93
CA LEU A 711 -6.89 -9.12 12.58
C LEU A 711 -6.11 -9.74 13.74
N HIS A 712 -6.35 -9.25 14.96
CA HIS A 712 -5.70 -9.76 16.17
C HIS A 712 -6.08 -11.22 16.46
N VAL A 713 -7.37 -11.57 16.42
CA VAL A 713 -7.85 -12.96 16.63
C VAL A 713 -7.24 -13.94 15.62
N LYS A 714 -6.93 -13.48 14.40
CA LYS A 714 -6.28 -14.27 13.35
C LYS A 714 -4.76 -14.43 13.53
N GLY A 715 -4.17 -13.90 14.60
CA GLY A 715 -2.74 -14.06 14.90
C GLY A 715 -1.85 -12.93 14.43
N PHE A 716 -2.40 -11.77 14.05
CA PHE A 716 -1.62 -10.64 13.55
C PHE A 716 -1.64 -9.45 14.51
N GLY A 717 -0.49 -8.78 14.62
CA GLY A 717 -0.36 -7.46 15.21
C GLY A 717 -0.64 -6.37 14.18
N CYS A 718 -0.70 -5.13 14.64
CA CYS A 718 -0.80 -3.97 13.77
C CYS A 718 -0.19 -2.72 14.40
N CYS A 719 0.24 -1.78 13.56
CA CYS A 719 0.62 -0.45 13.99
C CYS A 719 -0.62 0.44 14.08
N LEU A 720 -0.81 1.06 15.24
CA LEU A 720 -1.93 1.94 15.53
C LEU A 720 -1.45 3.40 15.59
N ASN A 721 -2.28 4.33 15.13
CA ASN A 721 -2.06 5.73 15.48
C ASN A 721 -2.50 5.99 16.94
N HIS A 722 -2.22 7.20 17.46
CA HIS A 722 -2.54 7.53 18.85
C HIS A 722 -4.04 7.40 19.15
N THR A 723 -4.89 7.88 18.25
CA THR A 723 -6.35 7.81 18.35
C THR A 723 -6.80 6.35 18.41
N GLN A 724 -6.48 5.55 17.38
CA GLN A 724 -6.82 4.12 17.30
C GLN A 724 -6.39 3.34 18.56
N LYS A 725 -5.23 3.66 19.13
CA LYS A 725 -4.76 3.04 20.37
C LYS A 725 -5.64 3.39 21.56
N GLU A 726 -5.93 4.68 21.78
CA GLU A 726 -6.80 5.11 22.89
C GLU A 726 -8.19 4.49 22.76
N GLU A 727 -8.70 4.42 21.54
CA GLU A 727 -10.01 3.87 21.23
C GLU A 727 -10.05 2.36 21.49
N PHE A 728 -9.08 1.61 20.98
CA PHE A 728 -8.96 0.18 21.23
C PHE A 728 -8.88 -0.13 22.73
N LEU A 729 -8.09 0.66 23.47
CA LEU A 729 -7.99 0.54 24.93
C LEU A 729 -9.28 0.91 25.66
N SER A 730 -10.08 1.84 25.14
CA SER A 730 -11.37 2.20 25.74
C SER A 730 -12.41 1.08 25.61
N VAL A 731 -12.38 0.33 24.51
CA VAL A 731 -13.34 -0.76 24.24
C VAL A 731 -12.91 -2.07 24.91
N TYR A 732 -11.60 -2.39 24.91
CA TYR A 732 -11.07 -3.69 25.32
C TYR A 732 -10.06 -3.64 26.48
N GLY A 733 -9.58 -2.47 26.90
CA GLY A 733 -8.52 -2.33 27.91
C GLY A 733 -8.94 -2.67 29.34
N ASP A 734 -10.24 -2.68 29.64
CA ASP A 734 -10.75 -3.15 30.92
C ASP A 734 -10.87 -4.67 30.85
N GLY A 735 -9.87 -5.40 31.38
CA GLY A 735 -9.60 -6.83 31.18
C GLY A 735 -10.72 -7.84 31.48
N SER A 736 -11.95 -7.39 31.74
CA SER A 736 -13.18 -8.17 31.79
C SER A 736 -13.73 -8.58 30.42
N ARG A 737 -13.36 -7.90 29.32
CA ARG A 737 -13.84 -8.19 27.95
C ARG A 737 -12.94 -9.11 27.12
N PHE A 738 -11.76 -9.47 27.62
CA PHE A 738 -10.88 -10.49 27.02
C PHE A 738 -11.25 -11.92 27.46
N SER A 739 -12.43 -12.13 28.07
CA SER A 739 -12.97 -13.48 28.22
C SER A 739 -13.35 -13.98 26.83
N PHE A 740 -12.51 -14.85 26.28
CA PHE A 740 -12.81 -15.65 25.11
C PHE A 740 -14.13 -16.41 25.34
N ASP A 741 -15.26 -15.85 24.91
CA ASP A 741 -16.43 -16.65 24.54
C ASP A 741 -16.13 -17.31 23.19
N LEU A 742 -15.09 -18.16 23.18
CA LEU A 742 -14.93 -19.17 22.15
C LEU A 742 -16.26 -19.93 22.10
N PRO A 743 -16.81 -20.21 20.90
CA PRO A 743 -17.95 -21.12 20.78
C PRO A 743 -17.62 -22.34 21.63
N SER A 744 -18.43 -22.57 22.68
CA SER A 744 -18.10 -23.56 23.70
C SER A 744 -17.70 -24.88 23.01
N ALA A 745 -16.68 -25.57 23.51
CA ALA A 745 -16.21 -26.86 23.00
C ALA A 745 -17.33 -27.92 22.80
N ASN A 746 -18.55 -27.66 23.28
CA ASN A 746 -19.74 -28.42 23.00
C ASN A 746 -20.29 -28.29 21.56
N MET A 747 -19.94 -27.27 20.76
CA MET A 747 -20.25 -27.28 19.31
C MET A 747 -19.45 -28.35 18.55
N PHE A 748 -18.31 -28.79 19.10
CA PHE A 748 -17.40 -29.74 18.45
C PHE A 748 -17.61 -31.19 18.90
N LYS A 749 -18.65 -31.49 19.69
CA LYS A 749 -19.11 -32.87 19.94
C LYS A 749 -19.99 -33.43 18.81
N SER A 750 -20.17 -32.70 17.71
CA SER A 750 -21.01 -33.12 16.57
C SER A 750 -20.30 -33.99 15.54
N SER A 751 -18.99 -34.27 15.65
CA SER A 751 -18.41 -35.47 15.04
C SER A 751 -18.86 -36.71 15.84
N LYS A 752 -20.18 -36.92 15.91
CA LYS A 752 -20.78 -38.15 16.41
C LYS A 752 -20.29 -39.27 15.52
N ALA A 753 -19.35 -40.05 16.04
CA ALA A 753 -19.39 -41.48 15.85
C ALA A 753 -20.85 -41.93 16.05
N LEU A 754 -21.41 -42.52 14.99
CA LEU A 754 -22.70 -43.20 14.94
C LEU A 754 -23.01 -43.94 16.25
N THR A 755 -23.78 -43.33 17.14
CA THR A 755 -24.59 -44.06 18.12
C THR A 755 -25.81 -43.24 18.52
N ASN A 756 -26.97 -43.89 18.38
CA ASN A 756 -28.30 -43.44 18.76
C ASN A 756 -28.33 -42.71 20.10
N LYS A 757 -28.96 -41.53 20.14
CA LYS A 757 -29.70 -41.07 21.32
C LYS A 757 -30.73 -40.01 20.92
N ASN A 758 -31.97 -40.29 21.34
CA ASN A 758 -33.19 -39.53 21.15
C ASN A 758 -33.04 -38.07 21.61
N ILE A 759 -33.60 -37.16 20.81
CA ILE A 759 -33.75 -35.75 21.14
C ILE A 759 -35.00 -35.60 22.02
N ASP A 760 -34.82 -34.94 23.18
CA ASP A 760 -35.89 -34.52 24.08
C ASP A 760 -36.38 -33.12 23.66
N TYR A 761 -37.64 -33.02 23.26
CA TYR A 761 -38.26 -31.82 22.68
C TYR A 761 -38.72 -30.78 23.72
N ASN A 762 -38.42 -30.95 25.01
CA ASN A 762 -39.03 -30.13 26.06
C ASN A 762 -38.28 -28.83 26.43
N ASN A 763 -37.25 -28.40 25.70
CA ASN A 763 -36.41 -27.24 26.10
C ASN A 763 -36.09 -26.24 24.98
N ILE A 764 -37.03 -25.97 24.07
CA ILE A 764 -36.95 -24.76 23.23
C ILE A 764 -37.55 -23.59 24.02
N GLY A 765 -36.71 -22.58 24.27
CA GLY A 765 -37.08 -21.34 24.96
C GLY A 765 -38.23 -20.60 24.27
N GLN A 766 -39.01 -19.89 25.08
CA GLN A 766 -40.25 -19.21 24.71
C GLN A 766 -40.02 -17.97 23.82
N ASP A 767 -39.77 -18.16 22.53
CA ASP A 767 -40.13 -17.15 21.53
C ASP A 767 -41.58 -17.41 21.11
N LYS A 768 -42.49 -16.48 21.43
CA LYS A 768 -43.93 -16.61 21.18
C LYS A 768 -44.24 -16.63 19.68
N CYS A 769 -44.48 -17.81 19.12
CA CYS A 769 -44.95 -17.99 17.75
C CYS A 769 -46.48 -17.83 17.67
N VAL A 770 -46.96 -17.12 16.64
CA VAL A 770 -48.40 -17.01 16.36
C VAL A 770 -48.79 -18.09 15.35
N MET A 771 -49.56 -19.07 15.79
CA MET A 771 -49.87 -20.27 15.01
C MET A 771 -51.18 -20.16 14.20
N THR A 772 -52.10 -19.30 14.62
CA THR A 772 -53.41 -19.12 13.96
C THR A 772 -53.86 -17.66 14.01
N THR A 773 -54.80 -17.29 13.14
CA THR A 773 -55.44 -15.96 13.15
C THR A 773 -56.10 -15.66 14.50
N ASN A 774 -56.65 -16.67 15.19
CA ASN A 774 -57.23 -16.49 16.52
C ASN A 774 -56.18 -16.21 17.59
N ASN A 775 -55.00 -16.86 17.54
CA ASN A 775 -53.89 -16.54 18.45
C ASN A 775 -53.41 -15.09 18.28
N LEU A 776 -53.46 -14.56 17.05
CA LEU A 776 -53.12 -13.16 16.76
C LEU A 776 -54.17 -12.19 17.33
N ILE A 777 -55.46 -12.52 17.20
CA ILE A 777 -56.57 -11.74 17.75
C ILE A 777 -56.51 -11.73 19.28
N GLU A 778 -56.20 -12.85 19.91
CA GLU A 778 -56.03 -12.95 21.37
C GLU A 778 -54.84 -12.12 21.86
N GLU A 779 -53.70 -12.15 21.15
CA GLU A 779 -52.55 -11.30 21.49
C GLU A 779 -52.89 -9.81 21.31
N TYR A 780 -53.59 -9.43 20.24
CA TYR A 780 -54.10 -8.07 20.00
C TYR A 780 -55.02 -7.60 21.15
N ILE A 781 -56.01 -8.41 21.52
CA ILE A 781 -56.95 -8.11 22.61
C ILE A 781 -56.22 -8.00 23.96
N SER A 782 -55.28 -8.91 24.26
CA SER A 782 -54.55 -8.91 25.52
C SER A 782 -53.69 -7.64 25.72
N ARG A 783 -53.14 -7.08 24.63
CA ARG A 783 -52.32 -5.86 24.67
C ARG A 783 -53.14 -4.58 24.60
N CYS A 784 -54.30 -4.60 23.97
CA CYS A 784 -55.20 -3.45 23.88
C CYS A 784 -56.00 -3.19 25.17
N ILE A 785 -56.17 -4.18 26.06
CA ILE A 785 -56.93 -4.01 27.31
C ILE A 785 -56.11 -3.33 28.43
N SER A 786 -54.78 -3.33 28.36
CA SER A 786 -53.94 -2.54 29.27
C SER A 786 -53.78 -1.10 28.75
N TYR A 787 -54.24 -0.12 29.53
CA TYR A 787 -54.15 1.32 29.27
C TYR A 787 -52.70 1.76 28.93
N TYR A 788 -52.33 1.77 27.66
CA TYR A 788 -51.45 2.73 26.96
C TYR A 788 -51.47 2.36 25.47
N LYS A 789 -51.82 3.32 24.60
CA LYS A 789 -51.77 3.16 23.14
C LYS A 789 -50.31 3.06 22.69
N LEU A 790 -49.75 1.85 22.67
CA LEU A 790 -48.53 1.55 21.93
C LEU A 790 -48.89 0.91 20.59
N PRO A 791 -48.28 1.31 19.47
CA PRO A 791 -48.43 0.61 18.20
C PRO A 791 -47.90 -0.83 18.34
N ILE A 792 -48.69 -1.82 17.92
CA ILE A 792 -48.24 -3.21 17.84
C ILE A 792 -47.34 -3.33 16.62
N GLU A 793 -46.06 -3.64 16.82
CA GLU A 793 -45.11 -3.88 15.74
C GLU A 793 -45.28 -5.31 15.19
N PHE A 794 -46.23 -5.49 14.27
CA PHE A 794 -46.50 -6.78 13.63
C PHE A 794 -45.29 -7.38 12.91
N LEU A 795 -44.35 -6.56 12.47
CA LEU A 795 -43.14 -6.97 11.76
C LEU A 795 -42.12 -7.71 12.64
N LYS A 796 -42.28 -7.67 13.97
CA LYS A 796 -41.44 -8.45 14.91
C LYS A 796 -41.99 -9.85 15.18
N LEU A 797 -43.13 -10.21 14.59
CA LEU A 797 -43.72 -11.53 14.75
C LEU A 797 -43.12 -12.50 13.73
N ASN A 798 -43.07 -13.77 14.10
CA ASN A 798 -42.73 -14.88 13.21
C ASN A 798 -43.98 -15.73 12.94
N VAL A 799 -44.10 -16.20 11.71
CA VAL A 799 -45.19 -17.07 11.23
C VAL A 799 -44.64 -18.46 11.01
N VAL A 800 -45.35 -19.47 11.52
CA VAL A 800 -45.07 -20.87 11.24
C VAL A 800 -45.87 -21.30 10.02
N GLN A 801 -45.19 -21.69 8.94
CA GLN A 801 -45.80 -22.17 7.71
C GLN A 801 -46.35 -23.59 7.88
N LYS A 802 -47.18 -24.05 6.92
CA LYS A 802 -47.78 -25.40 6.93
C LYS A 802 -46.74 -26.52 6.91
N ASP A 803 -45.54 -26.24 6.42
CA ASP A 803 -44.40 -27.17 6.40
C ASP A 803 -43.55 -27.12 7.68
N GLY A 804 -43.95 -26.32 8.67
CA GLY A 804 -43.27 -26.14 9.94
C GLY A 804 -42.14 -25.11 9.93
N LYS A 805 -41.84 -24.46 8.79
CA LYS A 805 -40.80 -23.43 8.72
C LYS A 805 -41.27 -22.14 9.39
N VAL A 806 -40.37 -21.52 10.15
CA VAL A 806 -40.60 -20.22 10.79
C VAL A 806 -40.06 -19.12 9.89
N ARG A 807 -40.89 -18.13 9.52
CA ARG A 807 -40.48 -16.97 8.71
C ARG A 807 -40.96 -15.66 9.33
N ALA A 808 -40.26 -14.56 9.06
CA ALA A 808 -40.68 -13.23 9.48
C ALA A 808 -42.08 -12.88 8.93
N PHE A 809 -42.89 -12.20 9.73
CA PHE A 809 -44.23 -11.77 9.38
C PHE A 809 -44.18 -10.72 8.25
N LYS A 810 -44.62 -11.10 7.05
CA LYS A 810 -44.59 -10.22 5.86
C LYS A 810 -45.77 -9.23 5.81
N PRO A 811 -45.59 -8.01 5.26
CA PRO A 811 -46.62 -6.96 5.22
C PRO A 811 -47.94 -7.35 4.55
N TRP A 812 -47.92 -8.13 3.46
CA TRP A 812 -49.14 -8.55 2.74
C TRP A 812 -50.05 -9.48 3.56
N HIS A 813 -49.56 -10.07 4.67
CA HIS A 813 -50.44 -10.82 5.57
C HIS A 813 -51.42 -9.90 6.31
N LEU A 814 -51.08 -8.63 6.54
CA LEU A 814 -52.01 -7.63 7.12
C LEU A 814 -53.16 -7.32 6.18
N GLU A 815 -52.91 -7.27 4.87
CA GLU A 815 -53.94 -7.02 3.85
C GLU A 815 -55.01 -8.12 3.89
N SER A 816 -54.59 -9.39 3.98
CA SER A 816 -55.52 -10.52 4.12
C SER A 816 -56.37 -10.48 5.41
N ILE A 817 -55.86 -9.86 6.48
CA ILE A 817 -56.55 -9.72 7.77
C ILE A 817 -57.54 -8.57 7.72
N VAL A 818 -57.19 -7.45 7.07
CA VAL A 818 -58.11 -6.32 6.83
C VAL A 818 -59.28 -6.76 5.95
N ASP A 819 -59.05 -7.67 5.00
CA ASP A 819 -60.12 -8.25 4.17
C ASP A 819 -61.00 -9.26 4.94
N SER A 820 -60.54 -9.75 6.10
CA SER A 820 -61.23 -10.77 6.92
C SER A 820 -61.93 -10.20 8.16
N LEU A 821 -61.64 -8.94 8.53
CA LEU A 821 -62.25 -8.18 9.62
C LEU A 821 -63.37 -7.28 9.08
#